data_AF-A0A814JNL5-F1
#
_entry.id   AF-A0A814JNL5-F1
#
_cell.length_a   1.000
_cell.length_b   1.000
_cell.length_c   1.000
_cell.angle_alpha   90.00
_cell.angle_beta   90.00
_cell.angle_gamma   90.00
#
_symmetry.space_group_name_H-M   'P 1'
#
loop_
_entity.id
_entity.type
_entity.pdbx_description
1 polymer ?
#
loop_
_entity_poly.entity_id
_entity_poly.type
_entity_poly.pdbx_seq_one_letter_code
_entity_poly.pdbx_strand_id
1 'polypeptide(L)'
;MTQSLLLFPHNVLEFRDAAFFDLVGQFCGEDIVEYLQLLRVRSVRSLLDINDIFLPLQQDYVELAIVKKKLAFCRSDGSCTIKIGIRHDVDKLLNSLRNASINNGQMTTAVTDENDLIIPFEILQQYPFLKGLINFFITSSQNSHPTDKPFLHYFLENLLSNLTVAESRYRYNEQVLDFAVCLFILADRNAYEFLRINIPGTLPSLITIRAKLSTAGFRALEGEFRYDDMNKYMDEINSKFAFCSEDCTSTLRKIVYDVRSNSFIGFTPPLDENGMPHIKYFRTNSIEDLQSWFEEKEMSHLLNLHMIQPICINNQISPSFALAAYGTNGKYTALDIIRRWYTIFEESSSRGIRIVGYSTDTDPKYLLAMMLVSGFFGVLINNQKSKHSSLLKVAITTSWSWFYLPGEQLFLFMQDATHVCTKLRNRLLQSSAIMMMGENVISIDYLLQLIESQSKFKHNLVKSDICPRQKQNYRSCEKLCAALEYLKEISGSDATVVYINIIRCVIIAFIDTSTTTSDRIYHAWLAVFLCRLWRTWLDLIPKRQLDKHISEMNNISEIAKDKFKQKKTKRNFFITSPSFLCLEINAHNLTYLTLLVVKNQLPIETLNVFLFNSQTCERFFQLTRSITGTFSTCVNFSIQQFLNRQEKISFLNHIKAQTNSSLTTTTFKFSSHHKTQRNSKQSTIQPEKITKQQIEEQVGRAFSDAFNLLVPLGIKQVFTQSIDVTMKQVSEHIYNHLKKSSTKADFLIPTSIDEQNAQSDSDSEGSITEEDEQNDQNEMDIYDDEEDYDGIDEDNDDILTSQTTNNRLPTMKGVRNTINPDLKDSYFLVRIDGKQKYLHKSTAIWYLTDKKYTLSSDRLTRVMAK
;
A
#
# COMPACT_ATOMS: atom_id res chain seq x y z
N MET A 1 -66.96 17.37 0.37
CA MET A 1 -67.60 17.43 -0.96
C MET A 1 -66.50 17.21 -1.99
N THR A 2 -66.74 16.26 -2.89
CA THR A 2 -65.81 15.66 -3.86
C THR A 2 -65.07 16.67 -4.76
N GLN A 3 -63.74 16.67 -4.73
CA GLN A 3 -62.90 17.29 -5.77
C GLN A 3 -63.04 16.44 -7.05
N SER A 4 -63.92 16.83 -7.96
CA SER A 4 -63.86 16.34 -9.34
C SER A 4 -62.62 16.93 -10.00
N LEU A 5 -61.64 16.09 -10.34
CA LEU A 5 -60.57 16.45 -11.27
C LEU A 5 -61.21 16.99 -12.56
N LEU A 6 -60.94 18.26 -12.86
CA LEU A 6 -61.38 18.90 -14.10
C LEU A 6 -60.64 18.22 -15.26
N LEU A 7 -61.35 17.37 -15.99
CA LEU A 7 -60.87 16.73 -17.21
C LEU A 7 -60.94 17.75 -18.34
N PHE A 8 -59.79 18.31 -18.71
CA PHE A 8 -59.68 19.09 -19.93
C PHE A 8 -59.64 18.19 -21.17
N PRO A 9 -60.12 18.67 -22.34
CA PRO A 9 -59.91 18.00 -23.61
C PRO A 9 -58.41 17.85 -23.92
N HIS A 10 -58.02 16.79 -24.62
CA HIS A 10 -56.62 16.49 -24.94
C HIS A 10 -55.87 17.62 -25.69
N ASN A 11 -56.59 18.46 -26.43
CA ASN A 11 -56.03 19.59 -27.17
C ASN A 11 -56.22 20.95 -26.47
N VAL A 12 -56.52 21.00 -25.16
CA VAL A 12 -56.77 22.25 -24.43
C VAL A 12 -55.60 23.25 -24.55
N LEU A 13 -54.37 22.78 -24.67
CA LEU A 13 -53.17 23.61 -24.85
C LEU A 13 -53.07 24.28 -26.24
N GLU A 14 -53.92 23.86 -27.17
CA GLU A 14 -54.03 24.43 -28.52
C GLU A 14 -55.17 25.44 -28.64
N PHE A 15 -55.96 25.63 -27.57
CA PHE A 15 -57.10 26.55 -27.58
C PHE A 15 -56.63 27.99 -27.84
N ARG A 16 -57.28 28.61 -28.82
CA ARG A 16 -57.07 29.99 -29.26
C ARG A 16 -58.41 30.70 -29.46
N ASP A 17 -58.37 32.01 -29.35
CA ASP A 17 -59.49 32.93 -29.60
C ASP A 17 -60.78 32.46 -28.91
N ALA A 18 -61.87 32.18 -29.64
CA ALA A 18 -63.16 31.83 -29.06
C ALA A 18 -63.09 30.65 -28.09
N ALA A 19 -62.44 29.55 -28.48
CA ALA A 19 -62.31 28.37 -27.62
C ALA A 19 -61.49 28.64 -26.34
N PHE A 20 -60.50 29.53 -26.42
CA PHE A 20 -59.74 29.98 -25.26
C PHE A 20 -60.59 30.85 -24.33
N PHE A 21 -61.36 31.80 -24.89
CA PHE A 21 -62.20 32.68 -24.08
C PHE A 21 -63.39 31.95 -23.46
N ASP A 22 -63.98 30.97 -24.15
CA ASP A 22 -65.04 30.12 -23.58
C ASP A 22 -64.52 29.33 -22.37
N LEU A 23 -63.29 28.79 -22.48
CA LEU A 23 -62.61 28.09 -21.38
C LEU A 23 -62.35 29.05 -20.20
N VAL A 24 -61.84 30.24 -20.46
CA VAL A 24 -61.58 31.22 -19.39
C VAL A 24 -62.89 31.70 -18.76
N GLY A 25 -63.93 31.97 -19.56
CA GLY A 25 -65.23 32.43 -19.09
C GLY A 25 -65.92 31.39 -18.18
N GLN A 26 -65.82 30.11 -18.54
CA GLN A 26 -66.37 29.01 -17.75
C GLN A 26 -65.69 28.86 -16.37
N PHE A 27 -64.40 29.20 -16.25
CA PHE A 27 -63.62 28.97 -15.04
C PHE A 27 -63.39 30.22 -14.19
N CYS A 28 -63.27 31.37 -14.81
CA CYS A 28 -62.85 32.63 -14.18
C CYS A 28 -63.88 33.76 -14.36
N GLY A 29 -64.93 33.55 -15.15
CA GLY A 29 -65.98 34.52 -15.43
C GLY A 29 -65.66 35.52 -16.55
N GLU A 30 -66.71 36.15 -17.08
CA GLU A 30 -66.65 37.07 -18.23
C GLU A 30 -65.77 38.31 -17.98
N ASP A 31 -65.67 38.77 -16.73
CA ASP A 31 -64.83 39.94 -16.41
C ASP A 31 -63.33 39.66 -16.64
N ILE A 32 -62.90 38.39 -16.51
CA ILE A 32 -61.52 37.98 -16.83
C ILE A 32 -61.34 37.77 -18.33
N VAL A 33 -62.37 37.33 -19.04
CA VAL A 33 -62.36 37.28 -20.52
C VAL A 33 -62.16 38.68 -21.10
N GLU A 34 -62.95 39.65 -20.66
CA GLU A 34 -62.84 41.06 -21.06
C GLU A 34 -61.44 41.62 -20.77
N TYR A 35 -60.87 41.28 -19.61
CA TYR A 35 -59.51 41.67 -19.25
C TYR A 35 -58.43 41.09 -20.15
N LEU A 36 -58.47 39.77 -20.43
CA LEU A 36 -57.48 39.12 -21.28
C LEU A 36 -57.59 39.56 -22.75
N GLN A 37 -58.80 39.90 -23.21
CA GLN A 37 -59.01 40.51 -24.52
C GLN A 37 -58.31 41.87 -24.63
N LEU A 38 -58.40 42.71 -23.60
CA LEU A 38 -57.70 44.01 -23.53
C LEU A 38 -56.17 43.83 -23.50
N LEU A 39 -55.67 42.81 -22.79
CA LEU A 39 -54.25 42.45 -22.78
C LEU A 39 -53.77 41.73 -24.05
N ARG A 40 -54.67 41.46 -25.01
CA ARG A 40 -54.42 40.69 -26.24
C ARG A 40 -53.87 39.28 -25.99
N VAL A 41 -54.16 38.70 -24.82
CA VAL A 41 -53.89 37.29 -24.53
C VAL A 41 -55.02 36.47 -25.17
N ARG A 42 -54.69 35.68 -26.18
CA ARG A 42 -55.69 34.97 -27.01
C ARG A 42 -55.50 33.46 -27.07
N SER A 43 -54.62 32.90 -26.25
CA SER A 43 -54.36 31.46 -26.24
C SER A 43 -53.94 30.96 -24.87
N VAL A 44 -54.12 29.66 -24.64
CA VAL A 44 -53.66 28.98 -23.41
C VAL A 44 -52.15 29.10 -23.24
N ARG A 45 -51.36 28.98 -24.32
CA ARG A 45 -49.89 29.13 -24.26
C ARG A 45 -49.49 30.55 -23.84
N SER A 46 -50.05 31.57 -24.49
CA SER A 46 -49.78 32.96 -24.12
C SER A 46 -50.18 33.30 -22.68
N LEU A 47 -51.18 32.61 -22.13
CA LEU A 47 -51.59 32.78 -20.74
C LEU A 47 -50.60 32.12 -19.76
N LEU A 48 -50.07 30.94 -20.11
CA LEU A 48 -49.10 30.21 -19.29
C LEU A 48 -47.71 30.86 -19.25
N ASP A 49 -47.34 31.60 -20.30
CA ASP A 49 -46.07 32.32 -20.41
C ASP A 49 -46.02 33.61 -19.56
N ILE A 50 -47.15 34.04 -18.98
CA ILE A 50 -47.23 35.25 -18.16
C ILE A 50 -47.06 34.91 -16.68
N ASN A 51 -46.08 35.54 -16.03
CA ASN A 51 -45.75 35.31 -14.61
C ASN A 51 -46.83 35.82 -13.63
N ASP A 52 -47.38 37.02 -13.87
CA ASP A 52 -48.51 37.57 -13.12
C ASP A 52 -49.43 38.35 -14.07
N ILE A 53 -50.62 37.80 -14.33
CA ILE A 53 -51.57 38.40 -15.28
C ILE A 53 -52.19 39.70 -14.75
N PHE A 54 -52.13 39.97 -13.44
CA PHE A 54 -52.77 41.13 -12.82
C PHE A 54 -51.83 42.33 -12.68
N LEU A 55 -50.54 42.18 -12.99
CA LEU A 55 -49.56 43.27 -12.93
C LEU A 55 -49.99 44.54 -13.69
N PRO A 56 -50.59 44.45 -14.90
CA PRO A 56 -51.09 45.64 -15.62
C PRO A 56 -52.21 46.42 -14.89
N LEU A 57 -52.99 45.78 -13.99
CA LEU A 57 -54.01 46.48 -13.20
C LEU A 57 -53.42 47.36 -12.10
N GLN A 58 -52.14 47.18 -11.76
CA GLN A 58 -51.44 48.05 -10.81
C GLN A 58 -50.98 49.36 -11.48
N GLN A 59 -51.08 49.47 -12.80
CA GLN A 59 -50.72 50.64 -13.58
C GLN A 59 -51.98 51.44 -13.98
N ASP A 60 -51.82 52.72 -14.28
CA ASP A 60 -52.94 53.63 -14.58
C ASP A 60 -53.18 53.74 -16.09
N TYR A 61 -53.77 52.69 -16.64
CA TYR A 61 -54.24 52.67 -18.03
C TYR A 61 -55.71 53.05 -18.12
N VAL A 62 -56.03 54.07 -18.92
CA VAL A 62 -57.40 54.55 -19.14
C VAL A 62 -58.30 53.43 -19.68
N GLU A 63 -57.75 52.58 -20.56
CA GLU A 63 -58.46 51.46 -21.19
C GLU A 63 -58.82 50.35 -20.20
N LEU A 64 -58.08 50.22 -19.10
CA LEU A 64 -58.33 49.21 -18.06
C LEU A 64 -59.19 49.73 -16.91
N ALA A 65 -59.55 51.02 -16.87
CA ALA A 65 -60.21 51.65 -15.73
C ALA A 65 -61.58 51.02 -15.38
N ILE A 66 -62.32 50.55 -16.39
CA ILE A 66 -63.63 49.89 -16.21
C ILE A 66 -63.44 48.49 -15.61
N VAL A 67 -62.54 47.69 -16.20
CA VAL A 67 -62.24 46.32 -15.77
C VAL A 67 -61.56 46.30 -14.40
N LYS A 68 -60.69 47.28 -14.11
CA LYS A 68 -60.02 47.47 -12.80
C LYS A 68 -61.03 47.63 -11.65
N LYS A 69 -62.16 48.30 -11.88
CA LYS A 69 -63.26 48.40 -10.89
C LYS A 69 -64.02 47.09 -10.69
N LYS A 70 -64.09 46.24 -11.71
CA LYS A 70 -64.74 44.93 -11.62
C LYS A 70 -63.86 43.89 -10.93
N LEU A 71 -62.55 43.88 -11.23
CA LEU A 71 -61.61 42.86 -10.77
C LEU A 71 -60.92 43.19 -9.44
N ALA A 72 -60.86 44.47 -9.04
CA ALA A 72 -60.09 44.91 -7.88
C ALA A 72 -60.87 45.87 -6.97
N PHE A 73 -60.49 45.91 -5.69
CA PHE A 73 -60.85 46.97 -4.75
C PHE A 73 -59.79 48.08 -4.85
N CYS A 74 -60.18 49.26 -5.29
CA CYS A 74 -59.29 50.42 -5.37
C CYS A 74 -59.52 51.36 -4.20
N ARG A 75 -58.43 51.74 -3.53
CA ARG A 75 -58.42 52.70 -2.41
C ARG A 75 -58.28 54.12 -2.95
N SER A 76 -58.63 55.10 -2.12
CA SER A 76 -58.56 56.53 -2.47
C SER A 76 -57.14 57.04 -2.75
N ASP A 77 -56.11 56.27 -2.39
CA ASP A 77 -54.70 56.55 -2.65
C ASP A 77 -54.19 56.00 -4.01
N GLY A 78 -55.07 55.41 -4.82
CA GLY A 78 -54.74 54.83 -6.13
C GLY A 78 -54.28 53.36 -6.08
N SER A 79 -54.07 52.79 -4.89
CA SER A 79 -53.70 51.38 -4.76
C SER A 79 -54.90 50.46 -5.00
N CYS A 80 -54.72 49.39 -5.78
CA CYS A 80 -55.78 48.42 -6.07
C CYS A 80 -55.37 47.00 -5.66
N THR A 81 -56.28 46.30 -4.98
CA THR A 81 -56.11 44.90 -4.55
C THR A 81 -57.09 44.02 -5.30
N ILE A 82 -56.60 42.99 -6.00
CA ILE A 82 -57.45 42.06 -6.77
C ILE A 82 -58.39 41.32 -5.82
N LYS A 83 -59.66 41.17 -6.20
CA LYS A 83 -60.65 40.40 -5.44
C LYS A 83 -60.15 38.97 -5.28
N ILE A 84 -60.11 38.49 -4.03
CA ILE A 84 -59.48 37.21 -3.68
C ILE A 84 -60.08 36.02 -4.45
N GLY A 85 -61.41 35.99 -4.64
CA GLY A 85 -62.07 34.93 -5.41
C GLY A 85 -61.59 34.85 -6.87
N ILE A 86 -61.44 36.01 -7.51
CA ILE A 86 -60.98 36.09 -8.90
C ILE A 86 -59.54 35.59 -9.03
N ARG A 87 -58.66 35.98 -8.10
CA ARG A 87 -57.28 35.49 -8.08
C ARG A 87 -57.22 33.98 -7.86
N HIS A 88 -58.04 33.47 -6.95
CA HIS A 88 -58.13 32.03 -6.69
C HIS A 88 -58.58 31.23 -7.92
N ASP A 89 -59.60 31.70 -8.63
CA ASP A 89 -60.15 31.02 -9.81
C ASP A 89 -59.14 30.98 -10.97
N VAL A 90 -58.43 32.09 -11.19
CA VAL A 90 -57.34 32.17 -12.18
C VAL A 90 -56.17 31.25 -11.82
N ASP A 91 -55.71 31.28 -10.57
CA ASP A 91 -54.59 30.45 -10.12
C ASP A 91 -54.95 28.95 -10.24
N LYS A 92 -56.20 28.59 -9.95
CA LYS A 92 -56.71 27.24 -10.12
C LYS A 92 -56.76 26.80 -11.58
N LEU A 93 -57.18 27.68 -12.50
CA LEU A 93 -57.14 27.43 -13.94
C LEU A 93 -55.69 27.24 -14.42
N LEU A 94 -54.77 28.13 -14.05
CA LEU A 94 -53.35 28.07 -14.44
C LEU A 94 -52.69 26.78 -13.97
N ASN A 95 -52.89 26.39 -12.71
CA ASN A 95 -52.34 25.15 -12.17
C ASN A 95 -52.90 23.92 -12.89
N SER A 96 -54.19 23.92 -13.20
CA SER A 96 -54.82 22.82 -13.92
C SER A 96 -54.31 22.70 -15.37
N LEU A 97 -54.06 23.84 -16.04
CA LEU A 97 -53.49 23.88 -17.39
C LEU A 97 -52.00 23.48 -17.42
N ARG A 98 -51.21 23.86 -16.39
CA ARG A 98 -49.82 23.40 -16.23
C ARG A 98 -49.75 21.89 -16.05
N ASN A 99 -50.65 21.31 -15.24
CA ASN A 99 -50.74 19.86 -15.08
C ASN A 99 -51.13 19.16 -16.39
N ALA A 100 -52.04 19.74 -17.18
CA ALA A 100 -52.37 19.22 -18.51
C ALA A 100 -51.16 19.31 -19.49
N SER A 101 -50.33 20.36 -19.38
CA SER A 101 -49.07 20.47 -20.14
C SER A 101 -48.05 19.41 -19.78
N ILE A 102 -47.95 19.04 -18.50
CA ILE A 102 -47.05 17.98 -18.03
C ILE A 102 -47.53 16.61 -18.53
N ASN A 103 -48.84 16.35 -18.49
CA ASN A 103 -49.41 15.07 -18.89
C ASN A 103 -49.38 14.84 -20.43
N ASN A 104 -49.54 15.90 -21.24
CA ASN A 104 -49.39 15.78 -22.71
C ASN A 104 -47.93 15.59 -23.16
N GLY A 105 -46.95 15.93 -22.32
CA GLY A 105 -45.52 15.66 -22.58
C GLY A 105 -45.11 14.18 -22.42
N GLN A 106 -46.00 13.31 -21.91
CA GLN A 106 -45.70 11.90 -21.63
C GLN A 106 -46.26 10.90 -22.67
N MET A 107 -46.98 11.35 -23.70
CA MET A 107 -47.68 10.46 -24.66
C MET A 107 -47.12 10.44 -26.10
N THR A 108 -45.99 11.09 -26.37
CA THR A 108 -45.23 10.92 -27.63
C THR A 108 -43.85 10.33 -27.35
N THR A 109 -43.78 9.01 -27.20
CA THR A 109 -42.53 8.25 -27.23
C THR A 109 -42.03 8.10 -28.67
N ALA A 110 -40.87 8.67 -28.98
CA ALA A 110 -39.78 8.01 -29.71
C ALA A 110 -38.62 8.98 -29.99
N VAL A 111 -37.49 8.71 -29.33
CA VAL A 111 -36.12 9.12 -29.69
C VAL A 111 -35.80 10.62 -29.60
N THR A 112 -35.25 11.05 -28.46
CA THR A 112 -34.01 11.85 -28.32
C THR A 112 -33.71 12.12 -26.84
N ASP A 113 -32.49 11.76 -26.43
CA ASP A 113 -31.66 12.20 -25.28
C ASP A 113 -32.27 12.29 -23.85
N GLU A 114 -31.87 11.33 -23.01
CA GLU A 114 -32.09 11.24 -21.57
C GLU A 114 -31.19 12.15 -20.70
N ASN A 115 -30.54 13.19 -21.24
CA ASN A 115 -29.46 13.91 -20.53
C ASN A 115 -29.69 15.41 -20.25
N ASP A 116 -30.92 15.82 -19.95
CA ASP A 116 -31.15 17.15 -19.40
C ASP A 116 -31.30 17.10 -17.88
N LEU A 117 -30.23 17.47 -17.18
CA LEU A 117 -30.23 17.73 -15.74
C LEU A 117 -31.21 18.87 -15.41
N ILE A 118 -32.40 18.53 -14.93
CA ILE A 118 -33.40 19.51 -14.46
C ILE A 118 -32.97 20.02 -13.07
N ILE A 119 -32.53 21.28 -13.00
CA ILE A 119 -32.07 21.90 -11.75
C ILE A 119 -33.16 22.84 -11.21
N PRO A 120 -33.63 22.66 -9.96
CA PRO A 120 -34.55 23.59 -9.32
C PRO A 120 -33.96 25.00 -9.16
N PHE A 121 -34.72 26.03 -9.56
CA PHE A 121 -34.30 27.43 -9.57
C PHE A 121 -33.97 27.96 -8.16
N GLU A 122 -34.63 27.44 -7.12
CA GLU A 122 -34.42 27.85 -5.73
C GLU A 122 -33.03 27.45 -5.21
N ILE A 123 -32.51 26.27 -5.61
CA ILE A 123 -31.19 25.75 -5.18
C ILE A 123 -30.05 26.61 -5.75
N LEU A 124 -30.22 27.10 -6.98
CA LEU A 124 -29.23 27.94 -7.67
C LEU A 124 -29.08 29.33 -7.06
N GLN A 125 -30.08 29.84 -6.32
CA GLN A 125 -29.96 31.11 -5.60
C GLN A 125 -29.25 30.97 -4.25
N GLN A 126 -29.35 29.81 -3.60
CA GLN A 126 -28.80 29.58 -2.26
C GLN A 126 -27.28 29.32 -2.26
N TYR A 127 -26.71 28.80 -3.36
CA TYR A 127 -25.28 28.46 -3.47
C TYR A 127 -24.63 29.02 -4.76
N PRO A 128 -24.18 30.29 -4.77
CA PRO A 128 -23.68 30.97 -5.98
C PRO A 128 -22.44 30.32 -6.63
N PHE A 129 -21.55 29.75 -5.82
CA PHE A 129 -20.36 29.03 -6.31
C PHE A 129 -20.75 27.76 -7.07
N LEU A 130 -21.74 27.03 -6.55
CA LEU A 130 -22.26 25.81 -7.14
C LEU A 130 -22.97 26.09 -8.49
N LYS A 131 -23.71 27.20 -8.55
CA LYS A 131 -24.31 27.71 -9.80
C LYS A 131 -23.26 27.98 -10.89
N GLY A 132 -22.13 28.58 -10.53
CA GLY A 132 -21.02 28.82 -11.48
C GLY A 132 -20.42 27.52 -12.02
N LEU A 133 -20.24 26.52 -11.15
CA LEU A 133 -19.64 25.23 -11.48
C LEU A 133 -20.56 24.36 -12.37
N ILE A 134 -21.85 24.34 -12.06
CA ILE A 134 -22.85 23.60 -12.85
C ILE A 134 -23.09 24.27 -14.20
N ASN A 135 -23.21 25.61 -14.26
CA ASN A 135 -23.33 26.33 -15.54
C ASN A 135 -22.11 26.13 -16.44
N PHE A 136 -20.90 26.14 -15.87
CA PHE A 136 -19.68 25.81 -16.62
C PHE A 136 -19.74 24.40 -17.23
N PHE A 137 -20.23 23.42 -16.46
CA PHE A 137 -20.33 22.04 -16.93
C PHE A 137 -21.38 21.85 -18.03
N ILE A 138 -22.58 22.41 -17.86
CA ILE A 138 -23.65 22.40 -18.87
C ILE A 138 -23.14 23.05 -20.17
N THR A 139 -22.51 24.22 -20.08
CA THR A 139 -21.98 24.95 -21.25
C THR A 139 -20.81 24.21 -21.94
N SER A 140 -20.03 23.43 -21.17
CA SER A 140 -18.93 22.61 -21.71
C SER A 140 -19.41 21.31 -22.35
N SER A 141 -20.50 20.72 -21.84
CA SER A 141 -21.10 19.48 -22.34
C SER A 141 -21.79 19.65 -23.70
N GLN A 142 -22.25 20.86 -24.05
CA GLN A 142 -22.80 21.14 -25.37
C GLN A 142 -21.74 21.25 -26.49
N ASN A 143 -20.45 21.33 -26.14
CA ASN A 143 -19.32 21.46 -27.09
C ASN A 143 -18.39 20.24 -27.11
N SER A 144 -18.65 19.20 -26.32
CA SER A 144 -17.81 18.00 -26.24
C SER A 144 -18.66 16.75 -26.04
N HIS A 145 -18.29 15.62 -26.64
CA HIS A 145 -19.04 14.36 -26.47
C HIS A 145 -19.17 14.02 -24.96
N PRO A 146 -20.34 13.56 -24.49
CA PRO A 146 -20.65 13.29 -23.07
C PRO A 146 -19.78 12.19 -22.40
N THR A 147 -18.78 11.68 -23.09
CA THR A 147 -17.98 10.50 -22.71
C THR A 147 -16.63 10.81 -22.04
N ASP A 148 -16.14 12.05 -22.05
CA ASP A 148 -14.74 12.32 -21.67
C ASP A 148 -14.49 12.40 -20.15
N LYS A 149 -15.53 12.57 -19.31
CA LYS A 149 -15.40 12.71 -17.84
C LYS A 149 -16.58 12.08 -17.06
N PRO A 150 -16.73 10.75 -17.10
CA PRO A 150 -17.91 10.07 -16.55
C PRO A 150 -18.09 10.31 -15.04
N PHE A 151 -17.02 10.41 -14.24
CA PHE A 151 -17.16 10.59 -12.79
C PHE A 151 -17.75 11.95 -12.43
N LEU A 152 -17.33 13.00 -13.13
CA LEU A 152 -17.79 14.35 -12.84
C LEU A 152 -19.30 14.48 -13.06
N HIS A 153 -19.82 13.79 -14.09
CA HIS A 153 -21.25 13.68 -14.32
C HIS A 153 -21.97 12.99 -13.15
N TYR A 154 -21.55 11.77 -12.78
CA TYR A 154 -22.12 11.04 -11.64
C TYR A 154 -22.05 11.82 -10.31
N PHE A 155 -20.96 12.57 -10.09
CA PHE A 155 -20.77 13.39 -8.91
C PHE A 155 -21.75 14.57 -8.86
N LEU A 156 -21.96 15.25 -10.00
CA LEU A 156 -22.90 16.37 -10.11
C LEU A 156 -24.36 15.93 -10.00
N GLU A 157 -24.72 14.78 -10.59
CA GLU A 157 -26.05 14.21 -10.45
C GLU A 157 -26.36 13.86 -8.99
N ASN A 158 -25.42 13.21 -8.29
CA ASN A 158 -25.61 12.84 -6.89
C ASN A 158 -25.79 14.07 -6.00
N LEU A 159 -24.99 15.11 -6.23
CA LEU A 159 -25.12 16.41 -5.58
C LEU A 159 -26.50 17.02 -5.79
N LEU A 160 -26.96 17.13 -7.04
CA LEU A 160 -28.23 17.78 -7.36
C LEU A 160 -29.42 17.00 -6.81
N SER A 161 -29.38 15.67 -6.86
CA SER A 161 -30.37 14.83 -6.19
C SER A 161 -30.42 15.09 -4.69
N ASN A 162 -29.27 15.20 -4.02
CA ASN A 162 -29.23 15.42 -2.58
C ASN A 162 -29.74 16.82 -2.19
N LEU A 163 -29.39 17.86 -2.94
CA LEU A 163 -29.85 19.22 -2.64
C LEU A 163 -31.38 19.42 -2.78
N THR A 164 -32.08 18.48 -3.43
CA THR A 164 -33.55 18.50 -3.54
C THR A 164 -34.27 17.90 -2.33
N VAL A 165 -33.54 17.25 -1.41
CA VAL A 165 -34.10 16.56 -0.24
C VAL A 165 -33.47 17.08 1.05
N ALA A 166 -34.08 16.75 2.20
CA ALA A 166 -33.51 17.08 3.50
C ALA A 166 -32.18 16.32 3.75
N GLU A 167 -31.25 16.92 4.50
CA GLU A 167 -29.92 16.35 4.82
C GLU A 167 -29.98 14.92 5.38
N SER A 168 -30.98 14.62 6.20
CA SER A 168 -31.20 13.27 6.77
C SER A 168 -31.54 12.21 5.73
N ARG A 169 -31.84 12.60 4.49
CA ARG A 169 -32.21 11.72 3.37
C ARG A 169 -31.17 11.71 2.26
N TYR A 170 -30.00 12.31 2.45
CA TYR A 170 -28.93 12.24 1.45
C TYR A 170 -28.57 10.79 1.13
N ARG A 171 -28.43 10.50 -0.16
CA ARG A 171 -28.06 9.20 -0.71
C ARG A 171 -26.89 9.37 -1.65
N TYR A 172 -25.92 8.48 -1.52
CA TYR A 172 -24.69 8.51 -2.31
C TYR A 172 -24.62 7.25 -3.16
N ASN A 173 -24.31 7.41 -4.44
CA ASN A 173 -24.06 6.25 -5.31
C ASN A 173 -22.71 5.61 -4.95
N GLU A 174 -22.49 4.38 -5.39
CA GLU A 174 -21.27 3.61 -5.06
C GLU A 174 -19.99 4.31 -5.52
N GLN A 175 -19.99 4.96 -6.70
CA GLN A 175 -18.81 5.66 -7.20
C GLN A 175 -18.43 6.88 -6.35
N VAL A 176 -19.41 7.66 -5.87
CA VAL A 176 -19.17 8.79 -4.96
C VAL A 176 -18.76 8.29 -3.58
N LEU A 177 -19.31 7.17 -3.10
CA LEU A 177 -18.86 6.53 -1.86
C LEU A 177 -17.41 6.07 -1.96
N ASP A 178 -17.03 5.38 -3.03
CA ASP A 178 -15.66 4.90 -3.23
C ASP A 178 -14.68 6.07 -3.37
N PHE A 179 -15.07 7.13 -4.09
CA PHE A 179 -14.29 8.37 -4.16
C PHE A 179 -14.15 9.02 -2.79
N ALA A 180 -15.23 9.13 -2.02
CA ALA A 180 -15.22 9.75 -0.69
C ALA A 180 -14.34 8.97 0.29
N VAL A 181 -14.40 7.64 0.27
CA VAL A 181 -13.50 6.79 1.06
C VAL A 181 -12.04 6.99 0.63
N CYS A 182 -11.75 7.01 -0.67
CA CYS A 182 -10.41 7.28 -1.17
C CYS A 182 -9.90 8.66 -0.74
N LEU A 183 -10.73 9.69 -0.86
CA LEU A 183 -10.42 11.05 -0.43
C LEU A 183 -10.16 11.12 1.07
N PHE A 184 -11.00 10.47 1.89
CA PHE A 184 -10.80 10.38 3.33
C PHE A 184 -9.47 9.72 3.70
N ILE A 185 -9.09 8.62 3.03
CA ILE A 185 -7.83 7.94 3.33
C ILE A 185 -6.62 8.77 2.88
N LEU A 186 -6.70 9.44 1.72
CA LEU A 186 -5.58 10.18 1.14
C LEU A 186 -5.38 11.59 1.74
N ALA A 187 -6.48 12.25 2.13
CA ALA A 187 -6.47 13.62 2.63
C ALA A 187 -6.65 13.69 4.17
N ASP A 188 -6.96 12.56 4.80
CA ASP A 188 -7.27 12.42 6.22
C ASP A 188 -8.56 13.16 6.65
N ARG A 189 -8.96 12.97 7.92
CA ARG A 189 -10.22 13.45 8.50
C ARG A 189 -10.40 14.97 8.35
N ASN A 190 -9.37 15.76 8.62
CA ASN A 190 -9.51 17.23 8.62
C ASN A 190 -9.80 17.79 7.24
N ALA A 191 -9.05 17.39 6.22
CA ALA A 191 -9.27 17.88 4.86
C ALA A 191 -10.60 17.34 4.31
N TYR A 192 -10.96 16.10 4.64
CA TYR A 192 -12.23 15.52 4.26
C TYR A 192 -13.42 16.28 4.87
N GLU A 193 -13.42 16.52 6.19
CA GLU A 193 -14.49 17.24 6.89
C GLU A 193 -14.58 18.69 6.42
N PHE A 194 -13.43 19.34 6.19
CA PHE A 194 -13.39 20.68 5.62
C PHE A 194 -14.13 20.73 4.27
N LEU A 195 -13.86 19.78 3.37
CA LEU A 195 -14.56 19.70 2.08
C LEU A 195 -16.05 19.36 2.26
N ARG A 196 -16.38 18.40 3.13
CA ARG A 196 -17.77 17.95 3.37
C ARG A 196 -18.66 19.09 3.86
N ILE A 197 -18.18 19.89 4.82
CA ILE A 197 -18.95 20.98 5.42
C ILE A 197 -19.12 22.14 4.43
N ASN A 198 -18.11 22.43 3.61
CA ASN A 198 -18.15 23.55 2.67
C ASN A 198 -18.84 23.22 1.33
N ILE A 199 -19.08 21.94 1.03
CA ILE A 199 -19.75 21.49 -0.20
C ILE A 199 -20.92 20.54 0.14
N PRO A 200 -22.01 21.05 0.73
CA PRO A 200 -23.10 20.22 1.23
C PRO A 200 -23.73 19.36 0.13
N GLY A 201 -24.14 18.14 0.47
CA GLY A 201 -24.77 17.19 -0.45
C GLY A 201 -23.80 16.40 -1.34
N THR A 202 -22.50 16.74 -1.37
CA THR A 202 -21.50 16.04 -2.21
C THR A 202 -20.82 14.84 -1.56
N LEU A 203 -20.49 14.95 -0.27
CA LEU A 203 -19.67 13.97 0.43
C LEU A 203 -20.44 13.37 1.62
N PRO A 204 -20.34 12.05 1.85
CA PRO A 204 -21.01 11.37 2.95
C PRO A 204 -20.42 11.71 4.33
N SER A 205 -21.19 11.43 5.38
CA SER A 205 -20.73 11.56 6.77
C SER A 205 -19.63 10.54 7.12
N LEU A 206 -18.83 10.82 8.15
CA LEU A 206 -17.81 9.88 8.65
C LEU A 206 -18.41 8.54 9.07
N ILE A 207 -19.62 8.53 9.63
CA ILE A 207 -20.35 7.31 9.99
C ILE A 207 -20.58 6.44 8.74
N THR A 208 -21.00 7.06 7.64
CA THR A 208 -21.23 6.38 6.37
C THR A 208 -19.93 5.84 5.77
N ILE A 209 -18.84 6.61 5.85
CA ILE A 209 -17.50 6.16 5.42
C ILE A 209 -17.02 4.97 6.24
N ARG A 210 -17.11 5.06 7.57
CA ARG A 210 -16.72 3.97 8.48
C ARG A 210 -17.56 2.71 8.24
N ALA A 211 -18.87 2.86 8.03
CA ALA A 211 -19.75 1.76 7.69
C ALA A 211 -19.37 1.11 6.35
N LYS A 212 -19.07 1.91 5.32
CA LYS A 212 -18.60 1.43 4.01
C LYS A 212 -17.27 0.67 4.12
N LEU A 213 -16.28 1.21 4.86
CA LEU A 213 -15.01 0.54 5.11
C LEU A 213 -15.19 -0.81 5.83
N SER A 214 -15.99 -0.82 6.90
CA SER A 214 -16.30 -2.03 7.67
C SER A 214 -17.01 -3.08 6.82
N THR A 215 -17.99 -2.66 6.00
CA THR A 215 -18.75 -3.54 5.11
C THR A 215 -17.90 -4.07 3.95
N ALA A 216 -16.86 -3.33 3.52
CA ALA A 216 -15.95 -3.78 2.48
C ALA A 216 -15.09 -4.98 2.93
N GLY A 217 -14.98 -5.25 4.24
CA GLY A 217 -14.37 -6.48 4.75
C GLY A 217 -12.86 -6.59 4.53
N PHE A 218 -12.15 -5.47 4.40
CA PHE A 218 -10.71 -5.50 4.13
C PHE A 218 -9.81 -5.61 5.37
N ARG A 219 -10.36 -5.48 6.57
CA ARG A 219 -9.61 -5.63 7.82
C ARG A 219 -9.32 -7.10 8.11
N ALA A 220 -8.04 -7.46 8.15
CA ALA A 220 -7.61 -8.79 8.56
C ALA A 220 -7.61 -8.92 10.08
N LEU A 221 -7.91 -10.11 10.59
CA LEU A 221 -7.58 -10.49 11.95
C LEU A 221 -6.08 -10.76 12.08
N GLU A 222 -5.52 -10.58 13.29
CA GLU A 222 -4.12 -10.93 13.53
C GLU A 222 -3.89 -12.43 13.24
N GLY A 223 -2.97 -12.71 12.31
CA GLY A 223 -2.60 -14.07 11.92
C GLY A 223 -3.55 -14.75 10.93
N GLU A 224 -4.61 -14.08 10.49
CA GLU A 224 -5.52 -14.64 9.49
C GLU A 224 -4.91 -14.58 8.08
N PHE A 225 -4.95 -15.70 7.38
CA PHE A 225 -4.57 -15.81 5.98
C PHE A 225 -5.82 -15.79 5.10
N ARG A 226 -5.98 -14.70 4.36
CA ARG A 226 -7.22 -14.36 3.63
C ARG A 226 -7.27 -14.98 2.23
N TYR A 227 -7.22 -16.30 2.13
CA TYR A 227 -7.16 -17.01 0.85
C TYR A 227 -8.40 -16.80 -0.03
N ASP A 228 -9.59 -16.71 0.56
CA ASP A 228 -10.83 -16.51 -0.21
C ASP A 228 -10.92 -15.10 -0.80
N ASP A 229 -10.48 -14.09 -0.03
CA ASP A 229 -10.42 -12.71 -0.51
C ASP A 229 -9.32 -12.51 -1.55
N MET A 230 -8.17 -13.18 -1.36
CA MET A 230 -7.13 -13.26 -2.38
C MET A 230 -7.71 -13.88 -3.66
N ASN A 231 -8.51 -14.93 -3.59
CA ASN A 231 -9.09 -15.55 -4.77
C ASN A 231 -10.01 -14.60 -5.53
N LYS A 232 -10.93 -13.92 -4.84
CA LYS A 232 -11.79 -12.89 -5.45
C LYS A 232 -10.96 -11.79 -6.11
N TYR A 233 -9.94 -11.30 -5.43
CA TYR A 233 -9.04 -10.27 -5.97
C TYR A 233 -8.32 -10.73 -7.24
N MET A 234 -7.82 -11.97 -7.26
CA MET A 234 -7.13 -12.55 -8.41
C MET A 234 -8.08 -12.78 -9.60
N ASP A 235 -9.33 -13.17 -9.35
CA ASP A 235 -10.37 -13.31 -10.36
C ASP A 235 -10.73 -11.94 -10.99
N GLU A 236 -10.88 -10.89 -10.17
CA GLU A 236 -11.18 -9.52 -10.64
C GLU A 236 -10.11 -8.95 -11.59
N ILE A 237 -8.84 -9.23 -11.32
CA ILE A 237 -7.71 -8.80 -12.16
C ILE A 237 -7.36 -9.82 -13.25
N ASN A 238 -8.13 -10.90 -13.39
CA ASN A 238 -7.91 -11.99 -14.34
C ASN A 238 -6.47 -12.55 -14.29
N SER A 239 -5.98 -12.86 -13.09
CA SER A 239 -4.68 -13.47 -12.89
C SER A 239 -4.80 -14.83 -12.21
N LYS A 240 -4.01 -15.80 -12.67
CA LYS A 240 -3.92 -17.16 -12.09
C LYS A 240 -2.55 -17.47 -11.50
N PHE A 241 -1.60 -16.53 -11.63
CA PHE A 241 -0.22 -16.72 -11.22
C PHE A 241 0.15 -15.58 -10.26
N ALA A 242 0.83 -15.92 -9.18
CA ALA A 242 1.30 -14.92 -8.23
C ALA A 242 2.68 -15.28 -7.67
N PHE A 243 3.34 -14.27 -7.12
CA PHE A 243 4.58 -14.41 -6.38
C PHE A 243 4.35 -13.90 -4.95
N CYS A 244 4.79 -14.65 -3.94
CA CYS A 244 4.59 -14.28 -2.54
C CYS A 244 5.84 -13.57 -2.01
N SER A 245 5.68 -12.47 -1.29
CA SER A 245 6.75 -11.85 -0.52
C SER A 245 6.45 -11.91 0.97
N GLU A 246 7.51 -12.07 1.76
CA GLU A 246 7.45 -12.12 3.21
C GLU A 246 8.56 -11.24 3.80
N ASP A 247 8.18 -10.38 4.74
CA ASP A 247 9.13 -9.49 5.42
C ASP A 247 8.60 -9.07 6.80
N CYS A 248 9.51 -8.62 7.66
CA CYS A 248 9.21 -8.16 9.02
C CYS A 248 9.53 -6.68 9.21
N THR A 249 8.80 -6.01 10.10
CA THR A 249 9.11 -4.63 10.48
C THR A 249 8.95 -4.39 11.98
N SER A 250 9.72 -3.46 12.54
CA SER A 250 9.64 -3.11 13.96
C SER A 250 8.32 -2.44 14.32
N THR A 251 7.82 -2.74 15.52
CA THR A 251 6.55 -2.22 16.05
C THR A 251 6.67 -1.81 17.51
N LEU A 252 5.75 -0.93 17.94
CA LEU A 252 5.61 -0.56 19.34
C LEU A 252 5.08 -1.75 20.14
N ARG A 253 5.80 -2.11 21.20
CA ARG A 253 5.41 -3.16 22.14
C ARG A 253 4.22 -2.69 22.96
N LYS A 254 3.01 -2.93 22.47
CA LYS A 254 1.77 -2.50 23.10
C LYS A 254 0.70 -3.59 22.96
N ILE A 255 0.10 -3.96 24.09
CA ILE A 255 -1.07 -4.83 24.12
C ILE A 255 -2.33 -3.96 24.00
N VAL A 256 -3.25 -4.34 23.11
CA VAL A 256 -4.52 -3.65 22.89
C VAL A 256 -5.64 -4.67 22.84
N TYR A 257 -6.80 -4.35 23.42
CA TYR A 257 -8.00 -5.16 23.28
C TYR A 257 -8.72 -4.76 22.00
N ASP A 258 -8.93 -5.70 21.10
CA ASP A 258 -9.72 -5.48 19.90
C ASP A 258 -11.15 -5.99 20.11
N VAL A 259 -12.09 -5.04 20.11
CA VAL A 259 -13.51 -5.28 20.31
C VAL A 259 -14.08 -6.17 19.20
N ARG A 260 -13.65 -5.99 17.95
CA ARG A 260 -14.22 -6.71 16.80
C ARG A 260 -13.88 -8.19 16.82
N SER A 261 -12.63 -8.53 17.13
CA SER A 261 -12.20 -9.93 17.27
C SER A 261 -12.46 -10.53 18.65
N ASN A 262 -12.78 -9.69 19.64
CA ASN A 262 -12.82 -10.04 21.07
C ASN A 262 -11.52 -10.73 21.49
N SER A 263 -10.37 -10.12 21.18
CA SER A 263 -9.05 -10.69 21.46
C SER A 263 -8.03 -9.61 21.87
N PHE A 264 -6.96 -10.04 22.53
CA PHE A 264 -5.85 -9.20 22.96
C PHE A 264 -4.72 -9.26 21.92
N ILE A 265 -4.44 -8.15 21.27
CA ILE A 265 -3.46 -8.04 20.18
C ILE A 265 -2.16 -7.41 20.70
N GLY A 266 -1.02 -7.90 20.22
CA GLY A 266 0.32 -7.41 20.57
C GLY A 266 1.20 -8.42 21.32
N PHE A 267 0.64 -9.54 21.78
CA PHE A 267 1.42 -10.70 22.18
C PHE A 267 1.94 -11.45 20.95
N THR A 268 2.95 -12.31 21.09
CA THR A 268 3.38 -13.19 19.99
C THR A 268 2.48 -14.44 19.96
N PRO A 269 1.63 -14.62 18.92
CA PRO A 269 0.82 -15.83 18.78
C PRO A 269 1.72 -17.05 18.57
N PRO A 270 1.42 -18.19 19.21
CA PRO A 270 2.12 -19.43 18.93
C PRO A 270 1.86 -19.87 17.48
N LEU A 271 2.85 -20.54 16.89
CA LEU A 271 2.73 -21.16 15.58
C LEU A 271 2.20 -22.59 15.72
N ASP A 272 1.35 -22.99 14.78
CA ASP A 272 0.83 -24.34 14.66
C ASP A 272 1.84 -25.28 13.94
N GLU A 273 1.43 -26.53 13.70
CA GLU A 273 2.24 -27.52 13.00
C GLU A 273 2.55 -27.16 11.53
N ASN A 274 1.81 -26.22 10.96
CA ASN A 274 1.96 -25.69 9.61
C ASN A 274 2.83 -24.41 9.60
N GLY A 275 3.35 -23.97 10.75
CA GLY A 275 4.14 -22.74 10.85
C GLY A 275 3.29 -21.47 10.74
N MET A 276 1.96 -21.60 10.90
CA MET A 276 0.97 -20.53 10.83
C MET A 276 0.60 -20.04 12.24
N PRO A 277 0.35 -18.75 12.46
CA PRO A 277 -0.07 -18.25 13.77
C PRO A 277 -1.49 -18.71 14.13
N HIS A 278 -1.70 -19.06 15.40
CA HIS A 278 -3.05 -19.35 15.90
C HIS A 278 -3.92 -18.08 15.95
N ILE A 279 -4.93 -18.02 15.10
CA ILE A 279 -5.90 -16.91 15.02
C ILE A 279 -6.69 -16.82 16.33
N LYS A 280 -6.84 -15.60 16.87
CA LYS A 280 -7.57 -15.32 18.12
C LYS A 280 -7.07 -16.13 19.33
N TYR A 281 -5.79 -16.51 19.35
CA TYR A 281 -5.20 -17.29 20.45
C TYR A 281 -5.38 -16.59 21.81
N PHE A 282 -5.16 -15.28 21.85
CA PHE A 282 -5.31 -14.46 23.07
C PHE A 282 -6.76 -13.98 23.24
N ARG A 283 -7.73 -14.90 23.24
CA ARG A 283 -9.13 -14.61 23.59
C ARG A 283 -9.45 -15.24 24.92
N THR A 284 -9.85 -14.43 25.90
CA THR A 284 -10.30 -14.92 27.22
C THR A 284 -11.42 -14.07 27.78
N ASN A 285 -12.22 -14.69 28.66
CA ASN A 285 -13.22 -14.06 29.52
C ASN A 285 -12.81 -14.10 31.02
N SER A 286 -11.60 -14.57 31.34
CA SER A 286 -11.01 -14.56 32.68
C SER A 286 -9.92 -13.49 32.76
N ILE A 287 -9.94 -12.72 33.84
CA ILE A 287 -8.89 -11.73 34.12
C ILE A 287 -7.59 -12.40 34.59
N GLU A 288 -7.70 -13.58 35.21
CA GLU A 288 -6.59 -14.40 35.67
C GLU A 288 -5.79 -14.95 34.48
N ASP A 289 -6.46 -15.42 33.43
CA ASP A 289 -5.81 -15.83 32.18
C ASP A 289 -5.02 -14.66 31.57
N LEU A 290 -5.64 -13.48 31.49
CA LEU A 290 -4.97 -12.28 30.97
C LEU A 290 -3.75 -11.92 31.82
N GLN A 291 -3.84 -12.00 33.15
CA GLN A 291 -2.71 -11.78 34.05
C GLN A 291 -1.56 -12.76 33.78
N SER A 292 -1.86 -14.06 33.62
CA SER A 292 -0.86 -15.07 33.30
C SER A 292 -0.12 -14.75 31.99
N TRP A 293 -0.81 -14.22 30.98
CA TRP A 293 -0.17 -13.85 29.71
C TRP A 293 0.79 -12.68 29.85
N PHE A 294 0.47 -11.67 30.68
CA PHE A 294 1.39 -10.55 30.97
C PHE A 294 2.64 -10.97 31.75
N GLU A 295 2.64 -12.15 32.37
CA GLU A 295 3.76 -12.72 33.12
C GLU A 295 4.58 -13.69 32.26
N GLU A 296 3.92 -14.55 31.49
CA GLU A 296 4.54 -15.68 30.80
C GLU A 296 4.79 -15.45 29.30
N LYS A 297 4.02 -14.59 28.64
CA LYS A 297 4.03 -14.46 27.18
C LYS A 297 4.83 -13.25 26.73
N GLU A 298 5.59 -13.44 25.66
CA GLU A 298 6.42 -12.39 25.08
C GLU A 298 5.56 -11.44 24.23
N MET A 299 5.83 -10.14 24.36
CA MET A 299 5.25 -9.13 23.50
C MET A 299 5.93 -9.14 22.14
N SER A 300 5.12 -9.01 21.09
CA SER A 300 5.61 -8.84 19.74
C SER A 300 6.35 -7.51 19.60
N HIS A 301 7.54 -7.55 19.00
CA HIS A 301 8.33 -6.36 18.67
C HIS A 301 8.55 -6.24 17.16
N LEU A 302 8.21 -7.29 16.41
CA LEU A 302 8.16 -7.30 14.96
C LEU A 302 6.72 -7.62 14.52
N LEU A 303 6.37 -7.15 13.33
CA LEU A 303 5.19 -7.55 12.59
C LEU A 303 5.66 -8.28 11.33
N ASN A 304 5.24 -9.52 11.13
CA ASN A 304 5.45 -10.26 9.89
C ASN A 304 4.30 -9.96 8.92
N LEU A 305 4.63 -9.71 7.64
CA LEU A 305 3.66 -9.40 6.59
C LEU A 305 3.88 -10.33 5.39
N HIS A 306 2.77 -10.88 4.89
CA HIS A 306 2.74 -11.67 3.67
C HIS A 306 1.99 -10.92 2.57
N MET A 307 2.67 -10.64 1.46
CA MET A 307 2.09 -9.98 0.31
C MET A 307 2.07 -10.91 -0.90
N ILE A 308 0.99 -10.84 -1.68
CA ILE A 308 0.80 -11.58 -2.92
C ILE A 308 0.88 -10.59 -4.06
N GLN A 309 1.90 -10.76 -4.91
CA GLN A 309 2.08 -9.97 -6.13
C GLN A 309 1.49 -10.74 -7.31
N PRO A 310 0.38 -10.26 -7.91
CA PRO A 310 -0.19 -10.88 -9.09
C PRO A 310 0.75 -10.78 -10.30
N ILE A 311 0.71 -11.79 -11.15
CA ILE A 311 1.39 -11.84 -12.44
C ILE A 311 0.31 -11.76 -13.53
N CYS A 312 0.14 -10.57 -14.10
CA CYS A 312 -0.95 -10.27 -15.04
C CYS A 312 -0.48 -10.46 -16.48
N ILE A 313 -1.28 -11.15 -17.30
CA ILE A 313 -0.94 -11.57 -18.68
C ILE A 313 -0.82 -10.38 -19.66
N ASN A 314 -1.32 -9.19 -19.30
CA ASN A 314 -1.25 -8.00 -20.16
C ASN A 314 -0.10 -7.04 -19.78
N ASN A 315 0.87 -7.51 -19.00
CA ASN A 315 1.96 -6.68 -18.46
C ASN A 315 1.51 -5.43 -17.68
N GLN A 316 0.25 -5.41 -17.24
CA GLN A 316 -0.26 -4.41 -16.32
C GLN A 316 0.20 -4.75 -14.91
N ILE A 317 0.88 -3.81 -14.26
CA ILE A 317 1.30 -3.97 -12.88
C ILE A 317 0.07 -3.74 -11.98
N SER A 318 -0.46 -4.82 -11.42
CA SER A 318 -1.52 -4.74 -10.41
C SER A 318 -0.93 -4.52 -9.01
N PRO A 319 -1.63 -3.79 -8.13
CA PRO A 319 -1.26 -3.69 -6.73
C PRO A 319 -1.11 -5.06 -6.06
N SER A 320 -0.19 -5.17 -5.10
CA SER A 320 -0.04 -6.38 -4.30
C SER A 320 -1.18 -6.50 -3.27
N PHE A 321 -1.58 -7.73 -2.98
CA PHE A 321 -2.61 -8.07 -1.99
C PHE A 321 -1.97 -8.46 -0.66
N ALA A 322 -2.46 -7.90 0.45
CA ALA A 322 -1.99 -8.27 1.79
C ALA A 322 -2.71 -9.54 2.26
N LEU A 323 -2.00 -10.68 2.24
CA LEU A 323 -2.56 -11.99 2.57
C LEU A 323 -2.75 -12.19 4.06
N ALA A 324 -1.74 -11.82 4.85
CA ALA A 324 -1.74 -11.99 6.31
C ALA A 324 -0.75 -11.03 6.97
N ALA A 325 -1.05 -10.64 8.21
CA ALA A 325 -0.13 -9.90 9.07
C ALA A 325 -0.28 -10.32 10.53
N TYR A 326 0.82 -10.44 11.26
CA TYR A 326 0.80 -10.84 12.67
C TYR A 326 2.05 -10.43 13.44
N GLY A 327 1.92 -10.23 14.76
CA GLY A 327 3.04 -9.96 15.64
C GLY A 327 3.98 -11.17 15.77
N THR A 328 5.27 -10.91 15.88
CA THR A 328 6.27 -11.94 16.14
C THR A 328 7.43 -11.42 16.99
N ASN A 329 8.15 -12.35 17.59
CA ASN A 329 9.42 -12.13 18.28
C ASN A 329 10.64 -12.55 17.42
N GLY A 330 10.42 -12.98 16.17
CA GLY A 330 11.48 -13.40 15.26
C GLY A 330 12.12 -14.76 15.57
N LYS A 331 11.62 -15.52 16.56
CA LYS A 331 12.20 -16.79 17.02
C LYS A 331 11.75 -18.03 16.24
N TYR A 332 11.06 -17.85 15.10
CA TYR A 332 10.67 -18.97 14.24
C TYR A 332 11.87 -19.55 13.47
N THR A 333 11.77 -20.83 13.13
CA THR A 333 12.84 -21.59 12.47
C THR A 333 12.67 -21.65 10.95
N ALA A 334 13.71 -22.10 10.25
CA ALA A 334 13.61 -22.41 8.81
C ALA A 334 12.51 -23.45 8.51
N LEU A 335 12.26 -24.41 9.41
CA LEU A 335 11.22 -25.42 9.20
C LEU A 335 9.82 -24.81 9.27
N ASP A 336 9.59 -23.85 10.18
CA ASP A 336 8.31 -23.15 10.29
C ASP A 336 8.01 -22.34 9.02
N ILE A 337 9.04 -21.68 8.47
CA ILE A 337 8.97 -20.96 7.19
C ILE A 337 8.59 -21.92 6.05
N ILE A 338 9.23 -23.08 5.96
CA ILE A 338 8.97 -24.07 4.91
C ILE A 338 7.52 -24.58 4.98
N ARG A 339 7.05 -24.92 6.18
CA ARG A 339 5.68 -25.41 6.40
C ARG A 339 4.66 -24.34 6.01
N ARG A 340 4.93 -23.08 6.37
CA ARG A 340 4.09 -21.93 6.04
C ARG A 340 4.00 -21.72 4.53
N TRP A 341 5.14 -21.71 3.83
CA TRP A 341 5.17 -21.59 2.37
C TRP A 341 4.42 -22.74 1.69
N TYR A 342 4.63 -23.97 2.13
CA TYR A 342 3.89 -25.11 1.60
C TYR A 342 2.38 -24.94 1.79
N THR A 343 1.95 -24.51 2.99
CA THR A 343 0.53 -24.25 3.29
C THR A 343 -0.06 -23.16 2.40
N ILE A 344 0.63 -22.03 2.26
CA ILE A 344 0.23 -20.94 1.34
C ILE A 344 0.09 -21.46 -0.09
N PHE A 345 1.03 -22.30 -0.54
CA PHE A 345 1.02 -22.88 -1.87
C PHE A 345 -0.18 -23.81 -2.08
N GLU A 346 -0.44 -24.74 -1.16
CA GLU A 346 -1.56 -25.70 -1.26
C GLU A 346 -2.92 -24.98 -1.20
N GLU A 347 -3.10 -24.07 -0.24
CA GLU A 347 -4.33 -23.30 -0.08
C GLU A 347 -4.62 -22.44 -1.32
N SER A 348 -3.59 -21.84 -1.92
CA SER A 348 -3.73 -21.10 -3.18
C SER A 348 -4.03 -22.02 -4.36
N SER A 349 -3.34 -23.17 -4.45
CA SER A 349 -3.51 -24.13 -5.55
C SER A 349 -4.91 -24.76 -5.52
N SER A 350 -5.48 -25.01 -4.34
CA SER A 350 -6.86 -25.51 -4.19
C SER A 350 -7.91 -24.54 -4.75
N ARG A 351 -7.57 -23.25 -4.82
CA ARG A 351 -8.40 -22.17 -5.39
C ARG A 351 -8.04 -21.85 -6.84
N GLY A 352 -7.19 -22.65 -7.48
CA GLY A 352 -6.80 -22.45 -8.88
C GLY A 352 -5.74 -21.36 -9.09
N ILE A 353 -5.10 -20.89 -8.03
CA ILE A 353 -4.04 -19.88 -8.08
C ILE A 353 -2.68 -20.55 -7.91
N ARG A 354 -1.80 -20.31 -8.87
CA ARG A 354 -0.43 -20.82 -8.87
C ARG A 354 0.51 -19.81 -8.22
N ILE A 355 1.00 -20.13 -7.02
CA ILE A 355 2.18 -19.47 -6.46
C ILE A 355 3.42 -19.96 -7.20
N VAL A 356 4.07 -19.06 -7.95
CA VAL A 356 5.28 -19.34 -8.73
C VAL A 356 6.50 -19.43 -7.82
N GLY A 357 6.56 -18.61 -6.78
CA GLY A 357 7.68 -18.58 -5.86
C GLY A 357 7.52 -17.61 -4.71
N TYR A 358 8.55 -17.57 -3.86
CA TYR A 358 8.64 -16.75 -2.66
C TYR A 358 9.85 -15.80 -2.73
N SER A 359 9.68 -14.59 -2.19
CA SER A 359 10.78 -13.65 -1.98
C SER A 359 10.83 -13.12 -0.56
N THR A 360 12.05 -12.93 -0.07
CA THR A 360 12.32 -12.47 1.30
C THR A 360 13.53 -11.55 1.30
N ASP A 361 13.74 -10.86 2.41
CA ASP A 361 15.04 -10.31 2.71
C ASP A 361 16.07 -11.45 2.94
N THR A 362 17.33 -11.05 2.90
CA THR A 362 18.58 -11.75 3.04
C THR A 362 18.89 -12.21 4.49
N ASP A 363 17.85 -12.50 5.28
CA ASP A 363 17.98 -13.11 6.61
C ASP A 363 18.38 -14.60 6.48
N PRO A 364 19.37 -15.07 7.26
CA PRO A 364 19.87 -16.44 7.19
C PRO A 364 18.81 -17.55 7.33
N LYS A 365 17.75 -17.35 8.12
CA LYS A 365 16.68 -18.35 8.34
C LYS A 365 15.88 -18.59 7.06
N TYR A 366 15.52 -17.51 6.35
CA TYR A 366 14.84 -17.61 5.06
C TYR A 366 15.76 -18.19 4.00
N LEU A 367 17.02 -17.76 3.96
CA LEU A 367 18.01 -18.30 3.04
C LEU A 367 18.17 -19.82 3.21
N LEU A 368 18.24 -20.29 4.46
CA LEU A 368 18.29 -21.71 4.78
C LEU A 368 17.01 -22.44 4.32
N ALA A 369 15.83 -21.88 4.56
CA ALA A 369 14.57 -22.44 4.09
C ALA A 369 14.54 -22.59 2.56
N MET A 370 14.96 -21.55 1.83
CA MET A 370 15.07 -21.58 0.36
C MET A 370 16.02 -22.68 -0.12
N MET A 371 17.20 -22.83 0.51
CA MET A 371 18.18 -23.86 0.15
C MET A 371 17.65 -25.28 0.36
N LEU A 372 16.98 -25.53 1.48
CA LEU A 372 16.38 -26.83 1.81
C LEU A 372 15.23 -27.20 0.85
N VAL A 373 14.37 -26.24 0.50
CA VAL A 373 13.21 -26.49 -0.37
C VAL A 373 13.61 -26.57 -1.84
N SER A 374 14.55 -25.77 -2.31
CA SER A 374 14.99 -25.85 -3.71
C SER A 374 15.91 -27.03 -4.00
N GLY A 375 16.45 -27.69 -2.96
CA GLY A 375 17.54 -28.65 -3.11
C GLY A 375 18.87 -27.98 -3.47
N PHE A 376 18.97 -26.65 -3.28
CA PHE A 376 20.15 -25.86 -3.57
C PHE A 376 21.17 -26.04 -2.45
N PHE A 377 22.05 -27.02 -2.61
CA PHE A 377 23.07 -27.45 -1.65
C PHE A 377 22.55 -27.96 -0.29
N GLY A 378 21.25 -27.90 -0.02
CA GLY A 378 20.59 -28.52 1.13
C GLY A 378 19.75 -29.74 0.72
N VAL A 379 19.60 -30.71 1.63
CA VAL A 379 18.71 -31.86 1.43
C VAL A 379 17.64 -31.85 2.52
N LEU A 380 16.39 -31.59 2.14
CA LEU A 380 15.25 -31.89 3.00
C LEU A 380 15.01 -33.40 2.96
N ILE A 381 15.12 -34.09 4.10
CA ILE A 381 15.02 -35.56 4.19
C ILE A 381 13.61 -36.08 3.79
N ASN A 382 12.59 -35.22 3.75
CA ASN A 382 11.21 -35.63 3.52
C ASN A 382 10.73 -35.37 2.07
N ASN A 383 10.72 -36.42 1.26
CA ASN A 383 10.48 -36.43 -0.20
C ASN A 383 8.99 -36.54 -0.59
N GLN A 384 8.14 -35.60 -0.20
CA GLN A 384 6.77 -35.52 -0.77
C GLN A 384 6.69 -34.73 -2.09
N LYS A 385 7.78 -34.06 -2.52
CA LYS A 385 7.82 -33.21 -3.73
C LYS A 385 7.52 -33.95 -5.04
N SER A 386 7.90 -35.22 -5.18
CA SER A 386 7.91 -35.92 -6.48
C SER A 386 6.53 -36.38 -6.98
N LYS A 387 5.47 -36.23 -6.18
CA LYS A 387 4.11 -36.70 -6.52
C LYS A 387 3.08 -35.57 -6.71
N HIS A 388 3.46 -34.31 -6.50
CA HIS A 388 2.51 -33.21 -6.59
C HIS A 388 2.11 -32.92 -8.05
N SER A 389 0.82 -32.70 -8.30
CA SER A 389 0.26 -32.48 -9.66
C SER A 389 0.82 -31.20 -10.31
N SER A 390 1.06 -30.17 -9.51
CA SER A 390 1.56 -28.86 -9.94
C SER A 390 3.09 -28.74 -9.93
N LEU A 391 3.82 -29.82 -10.21
CA LEU A 391 5.29 -29.85 -10.20
C LEU A 391 5.87 -29.20 -11.48
N LEU A 392 6.82 -28.27 -11.32
CA LEU A 392 7.51 -27.62 -12.44
C LEU A 392 8.69 -28.49 -12.88
N LYS A 393 8.86 -28.67 -14.20
CA LYS A 393 9.84 -29.61 -14.75
C LYS A 393 10.69 -29.00 -15.86
N VAL A 394 11.97 -28.84 -15.60
CA VAL A 394 12.97 -28.39 -16.57
C VAL A 394 13.96 -29.52 -16.88
N ALA A 395 14.33 -29.64 -18.15
CA ALA A 395 15.35 -30.58 -18.59
C ALA A 395 16.70 -29.88 -18.49
N ILE A 396 17.42 -30.13 -17.40
CA ILE A 396 18.76 -29.57 -17.18
C ILE A 396 19.75 -30.36 -18.01
N THR A 397 20.57 -29.67 -18.80
CA THR A 397 21.61 -30.32 -19.60
C THR A 397 22.66 -30.91 -18.67
N THR A 398 23.06 -32.15 -18.90
CA THR A 398 24.14 -32.79 -18.12
C THR A 398 25.48 -32.07 -18.25
N SER A 399 25.67 -31.27 -19.31
CA SER A 399 26.86 -30.43 -19.51
C SER A 399 26.87 -29.15 -18.67
N TRP A 400 25.75 -28.76 -18.04
CA TRP A 400 25.64 -27.52 -17.27
C TRP A 400 26.20 -27.69 -15.86
N SER A 401 27.52 -27.87 -15.77
CA SER A 401 28.26 -27.95 -14.50
C SER A 401 28.15 -26.68 -13.66
N TRP A 402 27.73 -25.57 -14.27
CA TRP A 402 27.57 -24.26 -13.63
C TRP A 402 26.20 -24.07 -12.95
N PHE A 403 25.23 -24.95 -13.22
CA PHE A 403 23.86 -24.86 -12.75
C PHE A 403 23.56 -25.95 -11.71
N TYR A 404 23.06 -25.56 -10.54
CA TYR A 404 22.95 -26.45 -9.37
C TYR A 404 21.52 -26.78 -8.92
N LEU A 405 20.49 -26.14 -9.49
CA LEU A 405 19.12 -26.49 -9.13
C LEU A 405 18.70 -27.82 -9.77
N PRO A 406 18.01 -28.71 -9.04
CA PRO A 406 17.47 -29.92 -9.62
C PRO A 406 16.34 -29.60 -10.61
N GLY A 407 16.12 -30.51 -11.56
CA GLY A 407 15.18 -30.34 -12.66
C GLY A 407 13.70 -30.29 -12.27
N GLU A 408 13.35 -30.63 -11.04
CA GLU A 408 11.98 -30.61 -10.53
C GLU A 408 11.86 -29.63 -9.36
N GLN A 409 10.90 -28.71 -9.43
CA GLN A 409 10.66 -27.69 -8.40
C GLN A 409 9.17 -27.53 -8.13
N LEU A 410 8.78 -27.39 -6.86
CA LEU A 410 7.39 -27.10 -6.51
C LEU A 410 7.09 -25.60 -6.68
N PHE A 411 8.02 -24.75 -6.27
CA PHE A 411 8.00 -23.29 -6.45
C PHE A 411 9.44 -22.77 -6.39
N LEU A 412 9.65 -21.53 -6.84
CA LEU A 412 10.97 -20.89 -6.96
C LEU A 412 11.22 -19.86 -5.86
N PHE A 413 12.44 -19.31 -5.82
CA PHE A 413 12.86 -18.36 -4.80
C PHE A 413 13.63 -17.17 -5.37
N MET A 414 13.40 -15.99 -4.82
CA MET A 414 14.19 -14.79 -5.10
C MET A 414 14.52 -14.05 -3.81
N GLN A 415 15.80 -13.77 -3.59
CA GLN A 415 16.26 -12.88 -2.54
C GLN A 415 16.16 -11.42 -3.02
N ASP A 416 15.78 -10.51 -2.12
CA ASP A 416 15.63 -9.10 -2.49
C ASP A 416 16.95 -8.47 -2.96
N ALA A 417 17.00 -8.14 -4.25
CA ALA A 417 18.18 -7.56 -4.89
C ALA A 417 18.56 -6.19 -4.31
N THR A 418 17.60 -5.40 -3.81
CA THR A 418 17.86 -4.12 -3.15
C THR A 418 18.68 -4.33 -1.88
N HIS A 419 18.30 -5.32 -1.07
CA HIS A 419 19.00 -5.70 0.15
C HIS A 419 20.34 -6.37 -0.13
N VAL A 420 20.44 -7.18 -1.20
CA VAL A 420 21.75 -7.70 -1.66
C VAL A 420 22.71 -6.56 -1.99
N CYS A 421 22.26 -5.54 -2.73
CA CYS A 421 23.05 -4.36 -3.07
C CYS A 421 23.50 -3.58 -1.82
N THR A 422 22.59 -3.31 -0.87
CA THR A 422 22.95 -2.60 0.36
C THR A 422 23.90 -3.41 1.25
N LYS A 423 23.76 -4.74 1.33
CA LYS A 423 24.72 -5.60 2.04
C LYS A 423 26.11 -5.58 1.40
N LEU A 424 26.20 -5.63 0.07
CA LEU A 424 27.48 -5.47 -0.65
C LEU A 424 28.09 -4.09 -0.40
N ARG A 425 27.29 -3.01 -0.45
CA ARG A 425 27.78 -1.67 -0.08
C ARG A 425 28.26 -1.63 1.37
N ASN A 426 27.47 -2.10 2.33
CA ASN A 426 27.82 -2.05 3.76
C ASN A 426 29.10 -2.84 4.06
N ARG A 427 29.33 -3.95 3.37
CA ARG A 427 30.57 -4.70 3.46
C ARG A 427 31.79 -3.91 3.00
N LEU A 428 31.66 -3.09 1.96
CA LEU A 428 32.71 -2.16 1.51
C LEU A 428 32.97 -1.04 2.54
N LEU A 429 31.95 -0.58 3.25
CA LEU A 429 32.05 0.49 4.25
C LEU A 429 32.55 -0.01 5.62
N GLN A 430 32.60 -1.31 5.83
CA GLN A 430 32.94 -1.90 7.13
C GLN A 430 34.45 -1.85 7.40
N SER A 431 34.87 -1.08 8.41
CA SER A 431 36.29 -0.90 8.75
C SER A 431 37.02 -2.16 9.21
N SER A 432 36.28 -3.21 9.62
CA SER A 432 36.83 -4.51 9.99
C SER A 432 36.97 -5.49 8.82
N ALA A 433 36.38 -5.18 7.65
CA ALA A 433 36.49 -5.98 6.46
C ALA A 433 37.73 -5.56 5.65
N ILE A 434 38.60 -6.53 5.35
CA ILE A 434 39.71 -6.33 4.41
C ILE A 434 39.42 -7.24 3.24
N MET A 435 38.83 -6.71 2.17
CA MET A 435 38.51 -7.49 0.97
C MET A 435 39.63 -7.36 -0.05
N MET A 436 39.99 -8.47 -0.70
CA MET A 436 41.06 -8.51 -1.69
C MET A 436 40.67 -9.39 -2.87
N MET A 437 40.92 -8.92 -4.09
CA MET A 437 40.79 -9.70 -5.31
C MET A 437 42.16 -9.76 -5.99
N GLY A 438 42.77 -10.95 -6.00
CA GLY A 438 44.13 -11.08 -6.52
C GLY A 438 45.14 -10.32 -5.66
N GLU A 439 46.00 -9.54 -6.29
CA GLU A 439 47.03 -8.73 -5.63
C GLU A 439 46.49 -7.36 -5.15
N ASN A 440 45.24 -7.04 -5.48
CA ASN A 440 44.65 -5.72 -5.27
C ASN A 440 43.65 -5.71 -4.10
N VAL A 441 43.58 -4.57 -3.40
CA VAL A 441 42.64 -4.34 -2.28
C VAL A 441 41.37 -3.67 -2.79
N ILE A 442 40.24 -4.07 -2.23
CA ILE A 442 38.98 -3.34 -2.37
C ILE A 442 38.90 -2.34 -1.21
N SER A 443 38.91 -1.04 -1.50
CA SER A 443 38.90 0.01 -0.48
C SER A 443 37.95 1.16 -0.81
N ILE A 444 37.34 1.70 0.25
CA ILE A 444 36.58 2.96 0.21
C ILE A 444 37.46 4.17 -0.06
N ASP A 445 38.76 4.09 0.21
CA ASP A 445 39.69 5.22 0.08
C ASP A 445 39.78 5.71 -1.37
N TYR A 446 39.65 4.81 -2.35
CA TYR A 446 39.60 5.17 -3.76
C TYR A 446 38.34 6.01 -4.10
N LEU A 447 37.21 5.75 -3.43
CA LEU A 447 36.00 6.55 -3.58
C LEU A 447 36.13 7.92 -2.89
N LEU A 448 36.82 7.98 -1.75
CA LEU A 448 37.15 9.25 -1.09
C LEU A 448 38.06 10.10 -1.97
N GLN A 449 39.11 9.49 -2.53
CA GLN A 449 40.00 10.14 -3.48
C GLN A 449 39.24 10.65 -4.70
N LEU A 450 38.27 9.89 -5.23
CA LEU A 450 37.42 10.34 -6.33
C LEU A 450 36.63 11.59 -5.98
N ILE A 451 35.98 11.59 -4.81
CA ILE A 451 35.17 12.72 -4.32
C ILE A 451 36.02 13.98 -4.09
N GLU A 452 37.28 13.81 -3.69
CA GLU A 452 38.19 14.93 -3.38
C GLU A 452 38.94 15.43 -4.61
N SER A 453 39.26 14.56 -5.57
CA SER A 453 40.05 14.90 -6.75
C SER A 453 39.20 15.34 -7.95
N GLN A 454 37.95 14.90 -8.05
CA GLN A 454 37.07 15.21 -9.18
C GLN A 454 35.85 16.03 -8.78
N SER A 455 35.27 16.74 -9.75
CA SER A 455 34.08 17.53 -9.53
C SER A 455 32.84 16.64 -9.36
N LYS A 456 32.04 16.90 -8.32
CA LYS A 456 30.74 16.27 -8.07
C LYS A 456 29.82 16.28 -9.30
N PHE A 457 29.91 17.28 -10.18
CA PHE A 457 29.08 17.34 -11.39
C PHE A 457 29.36 16.22 -12.39
N LYS A 458 30.54 15.56 -12.31
CA LYS A 458 30.89 14.41 -13.14
C LYS A 458 30.35 13.11 -12.54
N HIS A 459 30.74 12.81 -11.30
CA HIS A 459 30.51 11.50 -10.67
C HIS A 459 29.30 11.44 -9.73
N ASN A 460 28.70 12.57 -9.34
CA ASN A 460 27.51 12.71 -8.48
C ASN A 460 27.60 12.13 -7.05
N LEU A 461 28.72 11.53 -6.67
CA LEU A 461 29.00 11.08 -5.29
C LEU A 461 29.26 12.23 -4.32
N VAL A 462 28.79 12.07 -3.08
CA VAL A 462 29.15 12.93 -1.93
C VAL A 462 29.57 12.07 -0.73
N LYS A 463 30.25 12.69 0.25
CA LYS A 463 30.74 11.98 1.45
C LYS A 463 29.64 11.23 2.22
N SER A 464 28.39 11.73 2.21
CA SER A 464 27.27 11.02 2.85
C SER A 464 26.89 9.72 2.14
N ASP A 465 27.17 9.57 0.84
CA ASP A 465 26.86 8.33 0.10
C ASP A 465 27.77 7.15 0.48
N ILE A 466 28.90 7.45 1.12
CA ILE A 466 29.86 6.46 1.62
C ILE A 466 29.92 6.46 3.16
N CYS A 467 28.89 7.00 3.81
CA CYS A 467 28.78 7.03 5.26
C CYS A 467 28.28 5.69 5.82
N PRO A 468 29.03 5.02 6.73
CA PRO A 468 28.64 3.73 7.30
C PRO A 468 27.42 3.81 8.22
N ARG A 469 27.02 5.00 8.70
CA ARG A 469 25.83 5.18 9.55
C ARG A 469 24.52 4.91 8.79
N GLN A 470 24.49 5.09 7.47
CA GLN A 470 23.29 4.91 6.65
C GLN A 470 23.27 3.55 5.95
N LYS A 471 23.03 2.48 6.72
CA LYS A 471 23.08 1.09 6.24
C LYS A 471 22.01 0.73 5.21
N GLN A 472 20.82 1.35 5.29
CA GLN A 472 19.68 1.06 4.42
C GLN A 472 19.62 1.95 3.14
N ASN A 473 20.62 2.80 2.90
CA ASN A 473 20.60 3.75 1.78
C ASN A 473 20.91 3.07 0.43
N TYR A 474 19.86 2.55 -0.22
CA TYR A 474 19.96 1.97 -1.56
C TYR A 474 20.39 2.98 -2.62
N ARG A 475 19.94 4.24 -2.54
CA ARG A 475 20.28 5.29 -3.52
C ARG A 475 21.78 5.52 -3.64
N SER A 476 22.52 5.33 -2.56
CA SER A 476 23.98 5.38 -2.61
C SER A 476 24.58 4.25 -3.45
N CYS A 477 23.97 3.06 -3.52
CA CYS A 477 24.41 1.98 -4.40
C CYS A 477 24.29 2.40 -5.88
N GLU A 478 23.20 3.05 -6.27
CA GLU A 478 23.00 3.55 -7.63
C GLU A 478 24.06 4.59 -8.01
N LYS A 479 24.33 5.53 -7.10
CA LYS A 479 25.37 6.55 -7.32
C LYS A 479 26.78 5.97 -7.41
N LEU A 480 27.09 4.96 -6.60
CA LEU A 480 28.38 4.25 -6.69
C LEU A 480 28.55 3.62 -8.08
N CYS A 481 27.49 2.99 -8.61
CA CYS A 481 27.51 2.40 -9.94
C CYS A 481 27.64 3.46 -11.05
N ALA A 482 27.00 4.62 -10.90
CA ALA A 482 27.11 5.73 -11.85
C ALA A 482 28.52 6.35 -11.90
N ALA A 483 29.25 6.31 -10.80
CA ALA A 483 30.62 6.84 -10.70
C ALA A 483 31.71 5.89 -11.21
N LEU A 484 31.35 4.67 -11.61
CA LEU A 484 32.30 3.59 -11.90
C LEU A 484 33.29 3.94 -13.04
N GLU A 485 32.86 4.67 -14.06
CA GLU A 485 33.75 5.08 -15.17
C GLU A 485 34.84 6.05 -14.72
N TYR A 486 34.52 6.95 -13.78
CA TYR A 486 35.50 7.89 -13.23
C TYR A 486 36.42 7.22 -12.21
N LEU A 487 35.94 6.19 -11.51
CA LEU A 487 36.77 5.43 -10.59
C LEU A 487 37.92 4.73 -11.32
N LYS A 488 37.72 4.27 -12.57
CA LYS A 488 38.77 3.67 -13.40
C LYS A 488 39.96 4.60 -13.66
N GLU A 489 39.78 5.92 -13.53
CA GLU A 489 40.86 6.91 -13.69
C GLU A 489 41.78 6.96 -12.46
N ILE A 490 41.39 6.36 -11.34
CA ILE A 490 42.16 6.33 -10.10
C ILE A 490 43.08 5.11 -10.09
N SER A 491 44.39 5.37 -9.99
CA SER A 491 45.43 4.33 -9.95
C SER A 491 45.23 3.35 -8.80
N GLY A 492 45.28 2.05 -9.11
CA GLY A 492 45.16 0.96 -8.15
C GLY A 492 43.72 0.63 -7.71
N SER A 493 42.72 1.32 -8.25
CA SER A 493 41.30 1.11 -7.90
C SER A 493 40.65 -0.11 -8.56
N ASP A 494 41.38 -0.87 -9.39
CA ASP A 494 40.84 -1.90 -10.30
C ASP A 494 39.96 -2.94 -9.58
N ALA A 495 40.40 -3.46 -8.43
CA ALA A 495 39.60 -4.40 -7.65
C ALA A 495 38.32 -3.77 -7.09
N THR A 496 38.37 -2.49 -6.71
CA THR A 496 37.19 -1.73 -6.26
C THR A 496 36.23 -1.49 -7.42
N VAL A 497 36.73 -1.22 -8.62
CA VAL A 497 35.92 -1.13 -9.86
C VAL A 497 35.21 -2.44 -10.12
N VAL A 498 35.91 -3.58 -10.07
CA VAL A 498 35.29 -4.91 -10.25
C VAL A 498 34.24 -5.18 -9.17
N TYR A 499 34.52 -4.83 -7.91
CA TYR A 499 33.58 -4.99 -6.81
C TYR A 499 32.29 -4.20 -7.02
N ILE A 500 32.38 -2.91 -7.38
CA ILE A 500 31.20 -2.08 -7.66
C ILE A 500 30.49 -2.59 -8.92
N ASN A 501 31.22 -3.17 -9.89
CA ASN A 501 30.61 -3.79 -11.06
C ASN A 501 29.72 -5.00 -10.69
N ILE A 502 30.04 -5.74 -9.63
CA ILE A 502 29.15 -6.80 -9.11
C ILE A 502 27.81 -6.18 -8.67
N ILE A 503 27.84 -5.08 -7.92
CA ILE A 503 26.62 -4.35 -7.50
C ILE A 503 25.83 -3.88 -8.73
N ARG A 504 26.51 -3.28 -9.71
CA ARG A 504 25.90 -2.84 -10.96
C ARG A 504 25.21 -3.97 -11.71
N CYS A 505 25.84 -5.15 -11.78
CA CYS A 505 25.26 -6.33 -12.41
C CYS A 505 23.97 -6.80 -11.71
N VAL A 506 23.92 -6.76 -10.37
CA VAL A 506 22.70 -7.09 -9.61
C VAL A 506 21.57 -6.10 -9.92
N ILE A 507 21.87 -4.80 -9.95
CA ILE A 507 20.89 -3.76 -10.27
C ILE A 507 20.32 -3.99 -11.68
N ILE A 508 21.17 -4.20 -12.68
CA ILE A 508 20.74 -4.41 -14.07
C ILE A 508 19.90 -5.70 -14.18
N ALA A 509 20.34 -6.79 -13.56
CA ALA A 509 19.67 -8.08 -13.69
C ALA A 509 18.29 -8.12 -13.00
N PHE A 510 18.14 -7.50 -11.83
CA PHE A 510 16.98 -7.75 -10.96
C PHE A 510 16.16 -6.51 -10.60
N ILE A 511 16.68 -5.29 -10.78
CA ILE A 511 15.99 -4.06 -10.35
C ILE A 511 15.61 -3.19 -11.53
N ASP A 512 16.48 -3.04 -12.52
CA ASP A 512 16.22 -2.24 -13.71
C ASP A 512 15.05 -2.82 -14.50
N THR A 513 14.05 -1.98 -14.78
CA THR A 513 12.82 -2.36 -15.51
C THR A 513 13.00 -2.28 -17.02
N SER A 514 14.12 -1.71 -17.48
CA SER A 514 14.44 -1.52 -18.90
C SER A 514 15.34 -2.60 -19.49
N THR A 515 15.71 -3.62 -18.72
CA THR A 515 16.65 -4.68 -19.15
C THR A 515 15.95 -5.87 -19.81
N THR A 516 16.48 -6.31 -20.94
CA THR A 516 16.01 -7.51 -21.70
C THR A 516 16.25 -8.81 -20.92
N THR A 517 15.47 -9.86 -21.20
CA THR A 517 15.66 -11.18 -20.55
C THR A 517 17.07 -11.72 -20.81
N SER A 518 17.61 -11.56 -22.03
CA SER A 518 18.97 -11.98 -22.38
C SER A 518 20.03 -11.27 -21.52
N ASP A 519 19.95 -9.95 -21.39
CA ASP A 519 20.91 -9.16 -20.61
C ASP A 519 20.79 -9.45 -19.11
N ARG A 520 19.58 -9.73 -18.60
CA ARG A 520 19.40 -10.14 -17.20
C ARG A 520 20.15 -11.43 -16.89
N ILE A 521 20.07 -12.43 -17.78
CA ILE A 521 20.82 -13.69 -17.64
C ILE A 521 22.32 -13.41 -17.64
N TYR A 522 22.81 -12.64 -18.61
CA TYR A 522 24.22 -12.27 -18.69
C TYR A 522 24.72 -11.59 -17.40
N HIS A 523 24.03 -10.55 -16.92
CA HIS A 523 24.46 -9.80 -15.75
C HIS A 523 24.33 -10.60 -14.44
N ALA A 524 23.28 -11.41 -14.29
CA ALA A 524 23.15 -12.30 -13.14
C ALA A 524 24.33 -13.28 -13.06
N TRP A 525 24.68 -13.92 -14.18
CA TRP A 525 25.79 -14.88 -14.22
C TRP A 525 27.15 -14.21 -14.17
N LEU A 526 27.32 -13.00 -14.70
CA LEU A 526 28.57 -12.25 -14.58
C LEU A 526 28.90 -11.97 -13.11
N ALA A 527 27.91 -11.52 -12.33
CA ALA A 527 28.07 -11.33 -10.89
C ALA A 527 28.46 -12.64 -10.18
N VAL A 528 27.77 -13.75 -10.50
CA VAL A 528 28.08 -15.07 -9.92
C VAL A 528 29.50 -15.53 -10.28
N PHE A 529 29.91 -15.44 -11.55
CA PHE A 529 31.23 -15.91 -11.97
C PHE A 529 32.37 -15.05 -11.43
N LEU A 530 32.19 -13.73 -11.31
CA LEU A 530 33.14 -12.88 -10.59
C LEU A 530 33.36 -13.38 -9.16
N CYS A 531 32.27 -13.70 -8.46
CA CYS A 531 32.35 -14.24 -7.09
C CYS A 531 32.92 -15.67 -7.04
N ARG A 532 32.56 -16.56 -7.98
CA ARG A 532 33.09 -17.94 -8.03
C ARG A 532 34.59 -17.97 -8.29
N LEU A 533 35.06 -17.20 -9.27
CA LEU A 533 36.49 -17.08 -9.58
C LEU A 533 37.25 -16.47 -8.40
N TRP A 534 36.73 -15.37 -7.84
CA TRP A 534 37.32 -14.74 -6.65
C TRP A 534 37.41 -15.73 -5.47
N ARG A 535 36.33 -16.47 -5.19
CA ARG A 535 36.33 -17.44 -4.10
C ARG A 535 37.29 -18.60 -4.34
N THR A 536 37.31 -19.13 -5.56
CA THR A 536 38.21 -20.23 -5.92
C THR A 536 39.67 -19.80 -5.79
N TRP A 537 40.01 -18.59 -6.24
CA TRP A 537 41.35 -18.02 -6.04
C TRP A 537 41.70 -17.91 -4.54
N LEU A 538 40.80 -17.40 -3.71
CA LEU A 538 41.01 -17.32 -2.26
C LEU A 538 41.23 -18.70 -1.60
N ASP A 539 40.49 -19.71 -2.03
CA ASP A 539 40.64 -21.06 -1.50
C ASP A 539 42.00 -21.65 -1.89
N LEU A 540 42.45 -21.43 -3.13
CA LEU A 540 43.68 -21.99 -3.69
C LEU A 540 44.97 -21.25 -3.28
N ILE A 541 44.92 -19.92 -3.06
CA ILE A 541 46.15 -19.16 -2.77
C ILE A 541 46.83 -19.64 -1.48
N PRO A 542 48.13 -19.98 -1.51
CA PRO A 542 48.87 -20.35 -0.31
C PRO A 542 48.84 -19.24 0.74
N LYS A 543 48.60 -19.59 2.01
CA LYS A 543 48.52 -18.60 3.10
C LYS A 543 49.77 -17.71 3.17
N ARG A 544 50.97 -18.26 2.94
CA ARG A 544 52.23 -17.50 2.93
C ARG A 544 52.27 -16.41 1.86
N GLN A 545 51.73 -16.68 0.67
CA GLN A 545 51.66 -15.68 -0.40
C GLN A 545 50.66 -14.60 -0.04
N LEU A 546 49.50 -14.98 0.51
CA LEU A 546 48.50 -14.02 1.00
C LEU A 546 49.04 -13.12 2.12
N ASP A 547 49.72 -13.71 3.13
CA ASP A 547 50.34 -12.97 4.23
C ASP A 547 51.42 -12.01 3.72
N LYS A 548 52.21 -12.42 2.71
CA LYS A 548 53.21 -11.57 2.04
C LYS A 548 52.55 -10.36 1.38
N HIS A 549 51.52 -10.56 0.55
CA HIS A 549 50.81 -9.46 -0.11
C HIS A 549 50.27 -8.46 0.91
N ILE A 550 49.70 -8.93 2.03
CA ILE A 550 49.18 -8.06 3.08
C ILE A 550 50.28 -7.26 3.78
N SER A 551 51.45 -7.87 4.01
CA SER A 551 52.59 -7.19 4.64
C SER A 551 53.18 -6.09 3.75
N GLU A 552 53.16 -6.28 2.43
CA GLU A 552 53.71 -5.36 1.43
C GLU A 552 52.72 -4.22 1.05
N MET A 553 51.48 -4.27 1.53
CA MET A 553 50.47 -3.24 1.25
C MET A 553 50.74 -1.96 2.04
N ASN A 554 51.04 -0.87 1.33
CA ASN A 554 51.26 0.46 1.94
C ASN A 554 49.96 1.22 2.26
N ASN A 555 48.82 0.82 1.68
CA ASN A 555 47.56 1.57 1.74
C ASN A 555 46.57 1.09 2.83
N ILE A 556 46.99 0.16 3.70
CA ILE A 556 46.16 -0.33 4.81
C ILE A 556 46.73 0.21 6.12
N SER A 557 45.87 0.74 7.00
CA SER A 557 46.30 1.26 8.31
C SER A 557 47.00 0.20 9.16
N GLU A 558 48.02 0.60 9.93
CA GLU A 558 48.72 -0.28 10.89
C GLU A 558 47.75 -1.02 11.82
N ILE A 559 46.67 -0.35 12.24
CA ILE A 559 45.62 -0.90 13.09
C ILE A 559 44.86 -2.05 12.38
N ALA A 560 44.60 -1.92 11.07
CA ALA A 560 43.97 -2.98 10.28
C ALA A 560 44.93 -4.16 10.04
N LYS A 561 46.24 -3.88 9.87
CA LYS A 561 47.28 -4.92 9.80
C LYS A 561 47.42 -5.71 11.11
N ASP A 562 47.28 -5.05 12.26
CA ASP A 562 47.37 -5.72 13.56
C ASP A 562 46.09 -6.50 13.92
N LYS A 563 44.90 -5.97 13.57
CA LYS A 563 43.65 -6.74 13.66
C LYS A 563 43.66 -7.98 12.75
N PHE A 564 44.33 -7.90 11.60
CA PHE A 564 44.54 -9.02 10.69
C PHE A 564 45.38 -10.15 11.32
N LYS A 565 46.49 -9.81 12.01
CA LYS A 565 47.31 -10.80 12.72
C LYS A 565 46.51 -11.59 13.77
N GLN A 566 45.45 -11.00 14.32
CA GLN A 566 44.61 -11.59 15.37
C GLN A 566 43.44 -12.47 14.83
N LYS A 567 42.89 -12.21 13.63
CA LYS A 567 41.74 -12.95 13.07
C LYS A 567 42.11 -13.85 11.87
N LYS A 568 42.51 -15.09 12.17
CA LYS A 568 43.12 -16.10 11.28
C LYS A 568 42.23 -16.74 10.17
N THR A 569 41.21 -16.10 9.60
CA THR A 569 40.37 -16.77 8.57
C THR A 569 40.34 -16.05 7.21
N LYS A 570 40.57 -16.83 6.14
CA LYS A 570 40.47 -16.35 4.74
C LYS A 570 39.08 -15.79 4.38
N ARG A 571 38.05 -16.06 5.20
CA ARG A 571 36.68 -15.59 5.00
C ARG A 571 36.54 -14.07 5.04
N ASN A 572 37.44 -13.37 5.74
CA ASN A 572 37.39 -11.91 5.83
C ASN A 572 37.74 -11.21 4.51
N PHE A 573 38.42 -11.90 3.59
CA PHE A 573 38.83 -11.39 2.28
C PHE A 573 37.76 -11.45 1.20
N PHE A 574 36.58 -11.93 1.54
CA PHE A 574 35.47 -12.13 0.62
C PHE A 574 34.24 -11.34 1.07
N ILE A 575 33.24 -11.27 0.19
CA ILE A 575 31.88 -10.91 0.59
C ILE A 575 31.35 -11.91 1.63
N THR A 576 30.30 -11.52 2.35
CA THR A 576 29.68 -12.39 3.33
C THR A 576 29.05 -13.61 2.65
N SER A 577 29.04 -14.75 3.35
CA SER A 577 28.45 -15.99 2.81
C SER A 577 26.97 -15.82 2.41
N PRO A 578 26.11 -15.13 3.21
CA PRO A 578 24.74 -14.87 2.79
C PRO A 578 24.66 -14.08 1.47
N SER A 579 25.41 -12.98 1.33
CA SER A 579 25.42 -12.21 0.07
C SER A 579 25.83 -13.06 -1.12
N PHE A 580 26.85 -13.91 -0.97
CA PHE A 580 27.29 -14.81 -2.04
C PHE A 580 26.21 -15.82 -2.43
N LEU A 581 25.56 -16.44 -1.44
CA LEU A 581 24.48 -17.40 -1.68
C LEU A 581 23.23 -16.74 -2.30
N CYS A 582 22.92 -15.49 -1.95
CA CYS A 582 21.82 -14.76 -2.58
C CYS A 582 22.08 -14.52 -4.08
N LEU A 583 23.31 -14.15 -4.47
CA LEU A 583 23.68 -13.99 -5.88
C LEU A 583 23.49 -15.32 -6.64
N GLU A 584 23.97 -16.40 -6.05
CA GLU A 584 23.85 -17.75 -6.59
C GLU A 584 22.38 -18.18 -6.73
N ILE A 585 21.56 -18.06 -5.68
CA ILE A 585 20.12 -18.43 -5.71
C ILE A 585 19.37 -17.62 -6.76
N ASN A 586 19.57 -16.30 -6.83
CA ASN A 586 18.84 -15.46 -7.77
C ASN A 586 19.17 -15.79 -9.23
N ALA A 587 20.46 -15.97 -9.57
CA ALA A 587 20.86 -16.32 -10.93
C ALA A 587 20.32 -17.68 -11.37
N HIS A 588 20.34 -18.67 -10.47
CA HIS A 588 19.79 -20.00 -10.74
C HIS A 588 18.27 -19.98 -10.92
N ASN A 589 17.55 -19.29 -10.03
CA ASN A 589 16.08 -19.20 -10.13
C ASN A 589 15.65 -18.39 -11.35
N LEU A 590 16.35 -17.32 -11.71
CA LEU A 590 16.11 -16.57 -12.95
C LEU A 590 16.27 -17.48 -14.18
N THR A 591 17.36 -18.24 -14.24
CA THR A 591 17.61 -19.17 -15.36
C THR A 591 16.55 -20.26 -15.41
N TYR A 592 16.16 -20.82 -14.26
CA TYR A 592 15.11 -21.83 -14.17
C TYR A 592 13.75 -21.29 -14.65
N LEU A 593 13.39 -20.09 -14.21
CA LEU A 593 12.18 -19.38 -14.61
C LEU A 593 12.14 -19.16 -16.13
N THR A 594 13.24 -18.68 -16.72
CA THR A 594 13.38 -18.53 -18.17
C THR A 594 13.13 -19.86 -18.88
N LEU A 595 13.67 -20.97 -18.37
CA LEU A 595 13.45 -22.28 -18.98
C LEU A 595 12.00 -22.78 -18.87
N LEU A 596 11.28 -22.42 -17.81
CA LEU A 596 9.85 -22.72 -17.69
C LEU A 596 9.02 -21.96 -18.73
N VAL A 597 9.35 -20.70 -18.98
CA VAL A 597 8.72 -19.90 -20.05
C VAL A 597 9.09 -20.45 -21.43
N VAL A 598 10.34 -20.86 -21.64
CA VAL A 598 10.77 -21.56 -22.88
C VAL A 598 9.89 -22.77 -23.16
N LYS A 599 9.62 -23.56 -22.12
CA LYS A 599 8.78 -24.76 -22.17
C LYS A 599 7.27 -24.49 -22.13
N ASN A 600 6.82 -23.23 -22.09
CA ASN A 600 5.42 -22.85 -21.94
C ASN A 600 4.73 -23.42 -20.69
N GLN A 601 5.47 -23.68 -19.61
CA GLN A 601 4.89 -24.07 -18.32
C GLN A 601 4.44 -22.86 -17.49
N LEU A 602 5.04 -21.69 -17.75
CA LEU A 602 4.71 -20.41 -17.13
C LEU A 602 4.52 -19.35 -18.21
N PRO A 603 3.69 -18.33 -17.97
CA PRO A 603 3.47 -17.24 -18.91
C PRO A 603 4.68 -16.28 -18.92
N ILE A 604 4.88 -15.55 -20.01
CA ILE A 604 6.10 -14.76 -20.25
C ILE A 604 6.27 -13.60 -19.26
N GLU A 605 5.16 -13.12 -18.72
CA GLU A 605 5.09 -12.03 -17.72
C GLU A 605 5.71 -12.45 -16.39
N THR A 606 5.93 -13.76 -16.17
CA THR A 606 6.73 -14.22 -15.04
C THR A 606 8.17 -13.73 -15.11
N LEU A 607 8.71 -13.37 -16.28
CA LEU A 607 10.07 -12.85 -16.43
C LEU A 607 10.23 -11.39 -15.95
N ASN A 608 9.17 -10.75 -15.48
CA ASN A 608 9.22 -9.45 -14.80
C ASN A 608 9.80 -9.57 -13.38
N VAL A 609 11.02 -10.09 -13.27
CA VAL A 609 11.67 -10.44 -11.99
C VAL A 609 11.92 -9.25 -11.07
N PHE A 610 11.82 -8.01 -11.57
CA PHE A 610 11.83 -6.80 -10.74
C PHE A 610 10.61 -6.70 -9.81
N LEU A 611 9.59 -7.53 -10.02
CA LEU A 611 8.44 -7.69 -9.12
C LEU A 611 8.68 -8.78 -8.05
N PHE A 612 9.73 -9.59 -8.18
CA PHE A 612 9.99 -10.75 -7.32
C PHE A 612 10.99 -10.40 -6.22
N ASN A 613 10.59 -9.51 -5.33
CA ASN A 613 11.35 -9.07 -4.17
C ASN A 613 10.42 -8.68 -3.02
N SER A 614 10.98 -8.51 -1.81
CA SER A 614 10.22 -8.07 -0.63
C SER A 614 9.97 -6.56 -0.58
N GLN A 615 10.34 -5.78 -1.61
CA GLN A 615 10.07 -4.32 -1.63
C GLN A 615 8.58 -3.98 -1.63
N THR A 616 7.72 -4.92 -2.02
CA THR A 616 6.26 -4.80 -1.88
C THR A 616 5.85 -4.73 -0.40
N CYS A 617 6.47 -5.53 0.47
CA CYS A 617 6.28 -5.44 1.92
C CYS A 617 6.81 -4.10 2.46
N GLU A 618 8.02 -3.69 2.08
CA GLU A 618 8.62 -2.42 2.54
C GLU A 618 7.79 -1.20 2.13
N ARG A 619 7.29 -1.16 0.88
CA ARG A 619 6.36 -0.11 0.45
C ARG A 619 5.08 -0.13 1.25
N PHE A 620 4.55 -1.31 1.59
CA PHE A 620 3.35 -1.42 2.41
C PHE A 620 3.61 -0.90 3.82
N PHE A 621 4.76 -1.23 4.43
CA PHE A 621 5.17 -0.68 5.72
C PHE A 621 5.28 0.84 5.66
N GLN A 622 5.95 1.40 4.65
CA GLN A 622 6.06 2.86 4.47
C GLN A 622 4.68 3.52 4.34
N LEU A 623 3.76 2.93 3.57
CA LEU A 623 2.39 3.42 3.48
C LEU A 623 1.69 3.39 4.83
N THR A 624 1.79 2.30 5.60
CA THR A 624 1.23 2.25 6.96
C THR A 624 1.87 3.25 7.92
N ARG A 625 3.15 3.57 7.78
CA ARG A 625 3.81 4.63 8.58
C ARG A 625 3.34 6.03 8.17
N SER A 626 3.00 6.22 6.89
CA SER A 626 2.54 7.52 6.36
C SER A 626 1.08 7.84 6.67
N ILE A 627 0.24 6.82 6.90
CA ILE A 627 -1.15 6.99 7.31
C ILE A 627 -1.18 7.15 8.83
N THR A 628 -0.93 8.36 9.32
CA THR A 628 -1.05 8.74 10.73
C THR A 628 -2.38 9.47 10.96
N GLY A 629 -2.75 9.65 12.23
CA GLY A 629 -3.93 10.45 12.57
C GLY A 629 -3.64 11.95 12.43
N THR A 630 -4.69 12.74 12.38
CA THR A 630 -4.61 14.20 12.35
C THR A 630 -3.64 14.74 13.40
N PHE A 631 -2.74 15.65 13.00
CA PHE A 631 -1.72 16.26 13.86
C PHE A 631 -0.71 15.29 14.48
N SER A 632 -0.74 13.99 14.13
CA SER A 632 0.22 13.01 14.60
C SER A 632 1.35 12.83 13.59
N THR A 633 2.58 13.08 14.03
CA THR A 633 3.82 12.73 13.32
C THR A 633 4.33 11.34 13.70
N CYS A 634 3.56 10.57 14.49
CA CYS A 634 3.98 9.27 15.00
C CYS A 634 4.00 8.22 13.87
N VAL A 635 5.20 8.00 13.32
CA VAL A 635 5.45 6.99 12.28
C VAL A 635 5.42 5.56 12.81
N ASN A 636 5.67 5.37 14.10
CA ASN A 636 5.67 4.06 14.74
C ASN A 636 4.23 3.59 15.01
N PHE A 637 4.00 2.28 14.95
CA PHE A 637 2.70 1.68 15.18
C PHE A 637 2.79 0.39 15.99
N SER A 638 1.75 0.10 16.75
CA SER A 638 1.48 -1.23 17.33
C SER A 638 0.85 -2.16 16.28
N ILE A 639 0.80 -3.47 16.57
CA ILE A 639 0.18 -4.46 15.70
C ILE A 639 -1.29 -4.09 15.37
N GLN A 640 -2.06 -3.67 16.38
CA GLN A 640 -3.45 -3.25 16.20
C GLN A 640 -3.58 -2.05 15.26
N GLN A 641 -2.71 -1.04 15.41
CA GLN A 641 -2.70 0.13 14.54
C GLN A 641 -2.33 -0.25 13.10
N PHE A 642 -1.40 -1.19 12.91
CA PHE A 642 -1.09 -1.71 11.58
C PHE A 642 -2.32 -2.33 10.92
N LEU A 643 -3.03 -3.24 11.60
CA LEU A 643 -4.21 -3.92 11.04
C LEU A 643 -5.31 -2.93 10.63
N ASN A 644 -5.53 -1.88 11.44
CA ASN A 644 -6.47 -0.81 11.11
C ASN A 644 -6.04 0.02 9.88
N ARG A 645 -4.73 0.30 9.74
CA ARG A 645 -4.19 1.03 8.57
C ARG A 645 -4.15 0.15 7.32
N GLN A 646 -3.91 -1.15 7.47
CA GLN A 646 -3.93 -2.16 6.40
C GLN A 646 -5.30 -2.25 5.73
N GLU A 647 -6.40 -2.16 6.49
CA GLU A 647 -7.77 -2.08 5.94
C GLU A 647 -7.91 -0.92 4.94
N LYS A 648 -7.49 0.29 5.34
CA LYS A 648 -7.55 1.50 4.50
C LYS A 648 -6.70 1.35 3.24
N ILE A 649 -5.46 0.85 3.36
CA ILE A 649 -4.58 0.66 2.21
C ILE A 649 -5.12 -0.42 1.26
N SER A 650 -5.68 -1.50 1.80
CA SER A 650 -6.26 -2.58 1.01
C SER A 650 -7.46 -2.10 0.19
N PHE A 651 -8.31 -1.25 0.78
CA PHE A 651 -9.39 -0.57 0.05
C PHE A 651 -8.84 0.27 -1.12
N LEU A 652 -7.83 1.12 -0.87
CA LEU A 652 -7.21 1.91 -1.93
C LEU A 652 -6.61 1.05 -3.05
N ASN A 653 -5.96 -0.05 -2.70
CA ASN A 653 -5.35 -0.97 -3.68
C ASN A 653 -6.42 -1.69 -4.51
N HIS A 654 -7.53 -2.09 -3.91
CA HIS A 654 -8.65 -2.69 -4.62
C HIS A 654 -9.24 -1.72 -5.67
N ILE A 655 -9.54 -0.47 -5.29
CA ILE A 655 -10.05 0.53 -6.25
C ILE A 655 -9.03 0.83 -7.36
N LYS A 656 -7.73 0.89 -7.02
CA LYS A 656 -6.66 1.04 -8.03
C LYS A 656 -6.58 -0.14 -8.99
N ALA A 657 -6.73 -1.37 -8.49
CA ALA A 657 -6.71 -2.58 -9.31
C ALA A 657 -7.86 -2.60 -10.31
N GLN A 658 -9.08 -2.27 -9.86
CA GLN A 658 -10.26 -2.16 -10.72
C GLN A 658 -10.07 -1.12 -11.83
N THR A 659 -9.46 0.03 -11.49
CA THR A 659 -9.17 1.11 -12.46
C THR A 659 -8.15 0.68 -13.52
N ASN A 660 -7.23 -0.23 -13.20
CA ASN A 660 -6.23 -0.74 -14.14
C ASN A 660 -6.78 -1.87 -15.02
N SER A 661 -7.73 -2.66 -14.52
CA SER A 661 -8.37 -3.73 -15.29
C SER A 661 -9.18 -3.10 -16.43
N SER A 662 -8.99 -3.56 -17.67
CA SER A 662 -9.71 -3.05 -18.85
C SER A 662 -11.21 -3.38 -18.86
N LEU A 663 -11.76 -3.89 -17.75
CA LEU A 663 -13.06 -4.55 -17.67
C LEU A 663 -14.15 -3.78 -16.92
N THR A 664 -13.91 -2.75 -16.08
CA THR A 664 -15.03 -2.16 -15.32
C THR A 664 -14.90 -0.70 -14.82
N THR A 665 -15.97 0.07 -15.09
CA THR A 665 -16.78 1.00 -14.25
C THR A 665 -16.19 2.06 -13.32
N THR A 666 -14.92 2.09 -12.92
CA THR A 666 -14.41 3.20 -12.09
C THR A 666 -14.10 4.42 -12.96
N THR A 667 -14.74 5.54 -12.63
CA THR A 667 -14.80 6.72 -13.50
C THR A 667 -13.78 7.81 -13.14
N PHE A 668 -13.06 7.65 -12.02
CA PHE A 668 -12.09 8.62 -11.50
C PHE A 668 -10.65 8.07 -11.47
N LYS A 669 -9.67 8.98 -11.52
CA LYS A 669 -8.25 8.64 -11.70
C LYS A 669 -7.44 8.96 -10.44
N PHE A 670 -6.47 8.10 -10.13
CA PHE A 670 -5.46 8.39 -9.12
C PHE A 670 -4.33 9.24 -9.71
N SER A 671 -3.75 10.12 -8.88
CA SER A 671 -2.58 10.89 -9.29
C SER A 671 -1.37 9.97 -9.46
N SER A 672 -0.71 10.08 -10.61
CA SER A 672 0.60 9.47 -10.84
C SER A 672 1.68 10.54 -10.63
N HIS A 673 2.68 10.27 -9.79
CA HIS A 673 3.76 11.22 -9.56
C HIS A 673 4.48 11.56 -10.88
N HIS A 674 4.78 12.85 -11.11
CA HIS A 674 5.34 13.35 -12.40
C HIS A 674 6.67 12.67 -12.79
N LYS A 675 7.48 12.25 -11.80
CA LYS A 675 8.70 11.43 -12.02
C LYS A 675 8.37 10.02 -12.55
N THR A 676 7.29 9.41 -12.07
CA THR A 676 6.81 8.10 -12.54
C THR A 676 6.24 8.22 -13.96
N GLN A 677 5.59 9.34 -14.30
CA GLN A 677 5.15 9.61 -15.68
C GLN A 677 6.33 9.81 -16.65
N ARG A 678 7.40 10.48 -16.25
CA ARG A 678 8.61 10.60 -17.08
C ARG A 678 9.27 9.24 -17.33
N ASN A 679 9.33 8.38 -16.32
CA ASN A 679 9.84 7.02 -16.48
C ASN A 679 8.88 6.11 -17.25
N SER A 680 7.56 6.33 -17.20
CA SER A 680 6.61 5.57 -18.04
C SER A 680 6.74 5.85 -19.54
N LYS A 681 7.40 6.95 -19.93
CA LYS A 681 7.80 7.21 -21.32
C LYS A 681 9.06 6.42 -21.73
N GLN A 682 9.84 5.90 -20.78
CA GLN A 682 10.75 4.79 -21.04
C GLN A 682 9.89 3.52 -21.01
N SER A 683 9.56 3.00 -22.18
CA SER A 683 8.83 1.74 -22.30
C SER A 683 9.51 0.67 -21.46
N THR A 684 8.83 0.10 -20.46
CA THR A 684 9.22 -1.18 -19.87
C THR A 684 9.41 -2.14 -21.02
N ILE A 685 10.64 -2.64 -21.23
CA ILE A 685 10.90 -3.59 -22.30
C ILE A 685 10.06 -4.82 -21.99
N GLN A 686 9.21 -5.19 -22.95
CA GLN A 686 8.38 -6.39 -22.82
C GLN A 686 9.30 -7.59 -22.65
N PRO A 687 9.04 -8.49 -21.67
CA PRO A 687 9.86 -9.66 -21.49
C PRO A 687 9.87 -10.47 -22.79
N GLU A 688 11.06 -10.88 -23.20
CA GLU A 688 11.27 -11.61 -24.45
C GLU A 688 11.56 -13.08 -24.15
N LYS A 689 11.08 -13.95 -25.04
CA LYS A 689 11.34 -15.39 -24.97
C LYS A 689 12.68 -15.66 -25.64
N ILE A 690 13.68 -16.05 -24.85
CA ILE A 690 15.01 -16.43 -25.35
C ILE A 690 15.12 -17.96 -25.50
N THR A 691 15.98 -18.43 -26.39
CA THR A 691 16.22 -19.85 -26.61
C THR A 691 17.21 -20.41 -25.59
N LYS A 692 17.22 -21.74 -25.44
CA LYS A 692 18.22 -22.44 -24.61
C LYS A 692 19.65 -22.15 -25.07
N GLN A 693 19.88 -22.07 -26.39
CA GLN A 693 21.18 -21.74 -26.96
C GLN A 693 21.62 -20.32 -26.55
N GLN A 694 20.72 -19.33 -26.63
CA GLN A 694 21.01 -17.97 -26.19
C GLN A 694 21.35 -17.91 -24.68
N ILE A 695 20.69 -18.71 -23.84
CA ILE A 695 21.08 -18.83 -22.42
C ILE A 695 22.53 -19.32 -22.31
N GLU A 696 22.90 -20.39 -23.02
CA GLU A 696 24.26 -20.94 -22.99
C GLU A 696 25.30 -19.92 -23.51
N GLU A 697 24.97 -19.18 -24.57
CA GLU A 697 25.82 -18.11 -25.11
C GLU A 697 26.04 -16.98 -24.10
N GLN A 698 24.98 -16.49 -23.44
CA GLN A 698 25.10 -15.43 -22.44
C GLN A 698 25.86 -15.88 -21.19
N VAL A 699 25.64 -17.11 -20.72
CA VAL A 699 26.37 -17.69 -19.58
C VAL A 699 27.84 -17.89 -19.92
N GLY A 700 28.15 -18.42 -21.11
CA GLY A 700 29.52 -18.60 -21.59
C GLY A 700 30.26 -17.26 -21.75
N ARG A 701 29.58 -16.25 -22.31
CA ARG A 701 30.08 -14.88 -22.40
C ARG A 701 30.35 -14.29 -21.01
N ALA A 702 29.40 -14.42 -20.07
CA ALA A 702 29.55 -13.93 -18.70
C ALA A 702 30.76 -14.55 -18.00
N PHE A 703 31.03 -15.84 -18.18
CA PHE A 703 32.22 -16.49 -17.64
C PHE A 703 33.52 -15.93 -18.25
N SER A 704 33.56 -15.81 -19.58
CA SER A 704 34.71 -15.24 -20.29
C SER A 704 35.01 -13.81 -19.82
N ASP A 705 33.98 -12.97 -19.74
CA ASP A 705 34.11 -11.58 -19.33
C ASP A 705 34.50 -11.47 -17.84
N ALA A 706 33.94 -12.30 -16.96
CA ALA A 706 34.35 -12.38 -15.56
C ALA A 706 35.85 -12.73 -15.41
N PHE A 707 36.33 -13.71 -16.19
CA PHE A 707 37.74 -14.09 -16.17
C PHE A 707 38.63 -12.95 -16.68
N ASN A 708 38.27 -12.33 -17.80
CA ASN A 708 39.02 -11.21 -18.38
C ASN A 708 39.08 -10.00 -17.45
N LEU A 709 38.03 -9.73 -16.66
CA LEU A 709 38.02 -8.65 -15.67
C LEU A 709 38.94 -8.91 -14.48
N LEU A 710 39.12 -10.18 -14.09
CA LEU A 710 39.93 -10.53 -12.92
C LEU A 710 41.39 -10.82 -13.26
N VAL A 711 41.71 -11.26 -14.49
CA VAL A 711 43.08 -11.56 -14.92
C VAL A 711 44.08 -10.43 -14.63
N PRO A 712 43.78 -9.14 -14.93
CA PRO A 712 44.67 -8.02 -14.61
C PRO A 712 44.98 -7.87 -13.12
N LEU A 713 44.12 -8.38 -12.24
CA LEU A 713 44.32 -8.35 -10.79
C LEU A 713 45.29 -9.44 -10.29
N GLY A 714 45.86 -10.26 -11.18
CA GLY A 714 46.84 -11.28 -10.82
C GLY A 714 46.27 -12.66 -10.45
N ILE A 715 44.96 -12.89 -10.59
CA ILE A 715 44.36 -14.20 -10.22
C ILE A 715 44.91 -15.38 -11.04
N LYS A 716 45.37 -15.13 -12.27
CA LYS A 716 45.72 -16.17 -13.26
C LYS A 716 46.89 -17.03 -12.80
N GLN A 717 47.86 -16.44 -12.10
CA GLN A 717 49.08 -17.13 -11.69
C GLN A 717 48.78 -18.33 -10.77
N VAL A 718 47.86 -18.14 -9.82
CA VAL A 718 47.43 -19.18 -8.87
C VAL A 718 46.64 -20.27 -9.58
N PHE A 719 45.78 -19.90 -10.53
CA PHE A 719 45.01 -20.87 -11.29
C PHE A 719 45.89 -21.77 -12.14
N THR A 720 46.79 -21.20 -12.94
CA THR A 720 47.69 -21.97 -13.83
C THR A 720 48.55 -23.03 -13.10
N GLN A 721 48.72 -22.88 -11.79
CA GLN A 721 49.49 -23.82 -10.96
C GLN A 721 48.62 -24.92 -10.31
N SER A 722 47.30 -24.73 -10.23
CA SER A 722 46.43 -25.53 -9.35
C SER A 722 45.26 -26.23 -10.06
N ILE A 723 44.62 -25.57 -11.04
CA ILE A 723 43.49 -26.09 -11.83
C ILE A 723 43.46 -25.43 -13.21
N ASP A 724 42.99 -26.11 -14.27
CA ASP A 724 42.70 -25.35 -15.50
C ASP A 724 41.55 -24.38 -15.25
N VAL A 725 41.60 -23.21 -15.89
CA VAL A 725 40.54 -22.20 -15.75
C VAL A 725 39.45 -22.49 -16.76
N THR A 726 38.67 -23.54 -16.51
CA THR A 726 37.43 -23.78 -17.24
C THR A 726 36.22 -23.51 -16.35
N MET A 727 35.11 -23.11 -16.98
CA MET A 727 33.83 -22.92 -16.30
C MET A 727 33.42 -24.17 -15.52
N LYS A 728 33.74 -25.35 -16.06
CA LYS A 728 33.46 -26.64 -15.44
C LYS A 728 34.23 -26.84 -14.14
N GLN A 729 35.56 -26.73 -14.17
CA GLN A 729 36.39 -26.94 -13.00
C GLN A 729 36.10 -25.93 -11.88
N VAL A 730 35.93 -24.65 -12.23
CA VAL A 730 35.59 -23.60 -11.25
C VAL A 730 34.24 -23.89 -10.59
N SER A 731 33.23 -24.27 -11.38
CA SER A 731 31.90 -24.55 -10.84
C SER A 731 31.88 -25.83 -9.99
N GLU A 732 32.56 -26.90 -10.43
CA GLU A 732 32.70 -28.14 -9.65
C GLU A 732 33.43 -27.91 -8.32
N HIS A 733 34.48 -27.07 -8.31
CA HIS A 733 35.18 -26.68 -7.08
C HIS A 733 34.23 -25.99 -6.09
N ILE A 734 33.48 -24.99 -6.56
CA ILE A 734 32.52 -24.26 -5.73
C ILE A 734 31.40 -25.17 -5.23
N TYR A 735 30.85 -26.03 -6.11
CA TYR A 735 29.82 -27.00 -5.72
C TYR A 735 30.29 -27.91 -4.59
N ASN A 736 31.51 -28.48 -4.72
CA ASN A 736 32.08 -29.36 -3.71
C ASN A 736 32.36 -28.63 -2.38
N HIS A 737 32.83 -27.39 -2.45
CA HIS A 737 33.05 -26.56 -1.27
C HIS A 737 31.74 -26.28 -0.52
N LEU A 738 30.71 -25.82 -1.24
CA LEU A 738 29.40 -25.49 -0.66
C LEU A 738 28.69 -26.73 -0.11
N LYS A 739 28.74 -27.86 -0.83
CA LYS A 739 28.17 -29.15 -0.36
C LYS A 739 28.85 -29.70 0.88
N LYS A 740 30.18 -29.54 1.02
CA LYS A 740 30.91 -29.91 2.24
C LYS A 740 30.53 -29.02 3.42
N SER A 741 30.30 -27.72 3.18
CA SER A 741 29.83 -26.83 4.23
C SER A 741 28.41 -27.17 4.70
N SER A 742 27.55 -27.64 3.80
CA SER A 742 26.17 -27.99 4.16
C SER A 742 26.01 -29.34 4.86
N THR A 743 26.97 -30.26 4.70
CA THR A 743 26.95 -31.57 5.38
C THR A 743 27.59 -31.56 6.76
N LYS A 744 28.43 -30.56 7.07
CA LYS A 744 29.05 -30.38 8.41
C LYS A 744 28.19 -29.56 9.37
N ALA A 745 27.27 -28.76 8.84
CA ALA A 745 26.27 -28.08 9.65
C ALA A 745 25.09 -29.04 9.77
N ASP A 746 24.97 -29.71 10.92
CA ASP A 746 23.69 -30.28 11.34
C ASP A 746 22.72 -29.10 11.54
N PHE A 747 22.08 -28.66 10.44
CA PHE A 747 21.13 -27.55 10.42
C PHE A 747 19.84 -27.82 11.24
N LEU A 748 19.80 -28.94 11.97
CA LEU A 748 18.78 -29.33 12.92
C LEU A 748 19.12 -28.92 14.37
N ILE A 749 20.34 -28.42 14.63
CA ILE A 749 20.76 -27.96 15.95
C ILE A 749 21.16 -26.49 15.85
N PRO A 750 20.54 -25.58 16.64
CA PRO A 750 21.02 -24.22 16.75
C PRO A 750 22.36 -24.24 17.49
N THR A 751 23.47 -24.42 16.77
CA THR A 751 24.79 -24.27 17.37
C THR A 751 25.09 -22.79 17.54
N SER A 752 25.12 -22.38 18.80
CA SER A 752 25.46 -21.07 19.40
C SER A 752 26.85 -20.51 19.05
N ILE A 753 27.47 -20.95 17.95
CA ILE A 753 28.84 -20.57 17.57
C ILE A 753 28.85 -19.47 16.50
N ASP A 754 27.77 -19.31 15.72
CA ASP A 754 27.61 -18.18 14.79
C ASP A 754 26.76 -17.02 15.35
N GLU A 755 26.08 -17.20 16.49
CA GLU A 755 25.31 -16.11 17.13
C GLU A 755 26.21 -14.96 17.61
N GLN A 756 27.43 -15.24 18.08
CA GLN A 756 28.33 -14.19 18.57
C GLN A 756 28.90 -13.28 17.47
N ASN A 757 28.85 -13.69 16.20
CA ASN A 757 29.24 -12.83 15.06
C ASN A 757 28.04 -12.33 14.26
N ALA A 758 26.86 -12.96 14.40
CA ALA A 758 25.61 -12.43 13.88
C ALA A 758 25.08 -11.27 14.75
N GLN A 759 25.38 -11.24 16.05
CA GLN A 759 25.00 -10.14 16.95
C GLN A 759 25.72 -8.81 16.68
N SER A 760 26.81 -8.79 15.90
CA SER A 760 27.39 -7.52 15.43
C SER A 760 26.72 -6.96 14.17
N ASP A 761 25.92 -7.78 13.48
CA ASP A 761 25.29 -7.43 12.19
C ASP A 761 23.75 -7.55 12.22
N SER A 762 23.14 -7.97 13.34
CA SER A 762 21.72 -7.76 13.64
C SER A 762 21.49 -6.30 14.01
N ASP A 763 20.36 -5.74 13.59
CA ASP A 763 19.91 -4.39 13.90
C ASP A 763 19.91 -4.11 15.42
N SER A 764 21.05 -3.69 15.96
CA SER A 764 21.04 -2.85 17.15
C SER A 764 20.54 -1.48 16.69
N GLU A 765 19.23 -1.28 16.72
CA GLU A 765 18.76 0.01 17.24
C GLU A 765 19.51 0.22 18.55
N GLY A 766 20.27 1.31 18.63
CA GLY A 766 21.19 1.55 19.72
C GLY A 766 20.49 1.38 21.05
N SER A 767 21.09 0.58 21.93
CA SER A 767 21.05 0.88 23.35
C SER A 767 21.56 2.32 23.50
N ILE A 768 20.64 3.27 23.63
CA ILE A 768 20.95 4.58 24.19
C ILE A 768 21.42 4.27 25.61
N THR A 769 22.73 4.33 25.83
CA THR A 769 23.26 4.39 27.18
C THR A 769 22.79 5.70 27.80
N GLU A 770 22.28 5.64 29.02
CA GLU A 770 21.65 6.71 29.82
C GLU A 770 22.53 7.97 30.04
N GLU A 771 23.70 8.08 29.42
CA GLU A 771 24.64 9.18 29.60
C GLU A 771 24.59 10.24 28.49
N ASP A 772 23.95 9.98 27.33
CA ASP A 772 23.89 10.93 26.21
C ASP A 772 22.64 11.85 26.23
N GLU A 773 21.66 11.61 27.12
CA GLU A 773 20.44 12.45 27.23
C GLU A 773 20.67 13.78 27.98
N GLN A 774 21.80 13.97 28.66
CA GLN A 774 21.99 15.16 29.52
C GLN A 774 22.48 16.42 28.82
N ASN A 775 22.88 16.36 27.54
CA ASN A 775 23.52 17.52 26.88
C ASN A 775 22.71 18.24 25.79
N ASP A 776 21.55 17.74 25.38
CA ASP A 776 20.70 18.40 24.36
C ASP A 776 19.37 18.96 24.92
N GLN A 777 19.18 19.01 26.25
CA GLN A 777 17.97 19.57 26.88
C GLN A 777 18.02 21.08 27.16
N ASN A 778 19.10 21.78 26.84
CA ASN A 778 19.21 23.22 27.08
C ASN A 778 19.06 24.02 25.78
N GLU A 779 17.85 24.03 25.22
CA GLU A 779 17.24 25.16 24.48
C GLU A 779 16.03 24.63 23.69
N MET A 780 14.87 24.57 24.34
CA MET A 780 13.62 24.66 23.61
C MET A 780 12.62 25.47 24.41
N ASP A 781 12.32 26.65 23.88
CA ASP A 781 11.41 27.63 24.45
C ASP A 781 10.02 27.04 24.67
N ILE A 782 9.50 27.32 25.86
CA ILE A 782 8.16 27.02 26.34
C ILE A 782 7.15 27.77 25.46
N TYR A 783 6.39 27.02 24.66
CA TYR A 783 5.05 27.45 24.25
C TYR A 783 4.06 26.39 24.72
N ASP A 784 3.21 26.82 25.66
CA ASP A 784 2.01 26.14 26.10
C ASP A 784 1.09 25.92 24.89
N ASP A 785 0.79 24.66 24.59
CA ASP A 785 -0.43 24.27 23.89
C ASP A 785 -1.02 23.06 24.62
N GLU A 786 -2.25 23.24 25.10
CA GLU A 786 -3.04 22.24 25.80
C GLU A 786 -3.25 21.01 24.89
N GLU A 787 -2.68 19.87 25.27
CA GLU A 787 -2.95 18.59 24.60
C GLU A 787 -4.38 18.12 24.89
N ASP A 788 -5.27 18.35 23.93
CA ASP A 788 -6.54 17.63 23.84
C ASP A 788 -6.27 16.14 23.60
N TYR A 789 -6.79 15.33 24.50
CA TYR A 789 -6.59 13.89 24.60
C TYR A 789 -7.44 13.12 23.56
N ASP A 790 -7.16 13.28 22.27
CA ASP A 790 -7.86 12.57 21.17
C ASP A 790 -7.32 11.15 20.92
N GLY A 791 -6.98 10.45 22.01
CA GLY A 791 -6.59 9.04 22.01
C GLY A 791 -7.73 8.09 22.42
N ILE A 792 -8.99 8.53 22.36
CA ILE A 792 -10.16 7.68 22.60
C ILE A 792 -10.44 6.88 21.32
N ASP A 793 -10.54 5.55 21.48
CA ASP A 793 -11.00 4.59 20.49
C ASP A 793 -12.07 5.19 19.55
N GLU A 794 -11.74 5.36 18.26
CA GLU A 794 -12.76 5.66 17.23
C GLU A 794 -13.77 4.50 17.01
N ASP A 795 -13.62 3.39 17.75
CA ASP A 795 -14.52 2.23 17.78
C ASP A 795 -15.48 2.24 19.01
N ASN A 796 -15.52 3.29 19.85
CA ASN A 796 -16.41 3.38 21.01
C ASN A 796 -17.14 4.76 21.11
N ASP A 797 -17.81 5.17 20.04
CA ASP A 797 -18.86 6.19 20.14
C ASP A 797 -20.13 5.56 20.72
N ASP A 798 -20.13 5.28 22.04
CA ASP A 798 -21.36 5.09 22.81
C ASP A 798 -21.24 5.71 24.22
N ILE A 799 -21.80 6.92 24.30
CA ILE A 799 -22.41 7.57 25.46
C ILE A 799 -21.52 7.79 26.69
N LEU A 800 -21.00 9.02 26.81
CA LEU A 800 -20.51 9.57 28.08
C LEU A 800 -21.02 11.00 28.29
N THR A 801 -22.34 11.13 28.42
CA THR A 801 -22.97 12.29 29.06
C THR A 801 -23.23 11.97 30.53
N SER A 802 -22.48 12.60 31.44
CA SER A 802 -23.04 13.33 32.61
C SER A 802 -21.95 13.74 33.60
N GLN A 803 -21.96 15.04 33.93
CA GLN A 803 -21.30 15.67 35.07
C GLN A 803 -21.73 15.03 36.41
N THR A 804 -20.84 14.91 37.40
CA THR A 804 -20.91 15.59 38.72
C THR A 804 -19.89 15.06 39.75
N THR A 805 -19.46 16.03 40.56
CA THR A 805 -18.67 16.08 41.79
C THR A 805 -18.73 14.90 42.80
N ASN A 806 -17.56 14.47 43.29
CA ASN A 806 -17.10 14.62 44.70
C ASN A 806 -15.99 13.63 45.11
N ASN A 807 -15.03 14.15 45.85
CA ASN A 807 -13.86 13.46 46.44
C ASN A 807 -14.25 12.34 47.42
N ARG A 808 -13.72 11.12 47.21
CA ARG A 808 -13.37 10.10 48.25
C ARG A 808 -12.73 8.86 47.60
N LEU A 809 -11.43 8.60 47.89
CA LEU A 809 -10.59 7.41 47.61
C LEU A 809 -10.67 6.79 46.18
N PRO A 810 -9.59 6.20 45.63
CA PRO A 810 -9.61 5.73 44.24
C PRO A 810 -10.47 4.46 44.10
N THR A 811 -11.78 4.62 43.95
CA THR A 811 -12.64 3.63 43.31
C THR A 811 -12.05 3.36 41.93
N MET A 812 -11.75 2.09 41.60
CA MET A 812 -11.27 1.69 40.27
C MET A 812 -12.15 2.32 39.18
N LYS A 813 -11.63 3.34 38.48
CA LYS A 813 -12.32 3.98 37.35
C LYS A 813 -12.56 2.89 36.29
N GLY A 814 -13.79 2.75 35.81
CA GLY A 814 -14.15 1.83 34.72
C GLY A 814 -14.88 0.54 35.10
N VAL A 815 -15.18 0.31 36.38
CA VAL A 815 -15.99 -0.84 36.82
C VAL A 815 -17.48 -0.48 36.85
N ARG A 816 -18.33 -1.24 36.15
CA ARG A 816 -19.77 -1.00 36.01
C ARG A 816 -20.61 -2.07 36.71
N ASN A 817 -21.78 -1.69 37.23
CA ASN A 817 -22.75 -2.64 37.80
C ASN A 817 -23.64 -3.29 36.73
N THR A 818 -23.86 -2.60 35.62
CA THR A 818 -24.68 -3.02 34.47
C THR A 818 -23.99 -2.61 33.17
N ILE A 819 -24.21 -3.36 32.10
CA ILE A 819 -23.63 -3.13 30.78
C ILE A 819 -24.67 -3.36 29.68
N ASN A 820 -24.45 -2.78 28.50
CA ASN A 820 -25.24 -3.10 27.31
C ASN A 820 -25.06 -4.61 27.01
N PRO A 821 -26.15 -5.41 26.91
CA PRO A 821 -26.07 -6.84 26.58
C PRO A 821 -25.28 -7.12 25.30
N ASP A 822 -25.35 -6.22 24.31
CA ASP A 822 -24.66 -6.38 23.02
C ASP A 822 -23.14 -6.24 23.14
N LEU A 823 -22.64 -5.62 24.21
CA LEU A 823 -21.22 -5.42 24.48
C LEU A 823 -20.68 -6.36 25.56
N LYS A 824 -21.46 -7.37 25.98
CA LYS A 824 -21.10 -8.27 27.10
C LYS A 824 -19.71 -8.89 26.96
N ASP A 825 -19.34 -9.25 25.75
CA ASP A 825 -18.06 -9.87 25.42
C ASP A 825 -16.84 -8.96 25.66
N SER A 826 -17.04 -7.64 25.70
CA SER A 826 -16.00 -6.63 25.97
C SER A 826 -15.72 -6.40 27.46
N TYR A 827 -16.39 -7.15 28.34
CA TYR A 827 -16.23 -7.04 29.78
C TYR A 827 -15.83 -8.37 30.42
N PHE A 828 -14.99 -8.28 31.45
CA PHE A 828 -14.77 -9.34 32.43
C PHE A 828 -15.80 -9.24 33.55
N LEU A 829 -16.25 -10.40 34.03
CA LEU A 829 -17.05 -10.48 35.25
C LEU A 829 -16.10 -10.66 36.45
N VAL A 830 -15.98 -9.63 37.27
CA VAL A 830 -15.07 -9.61 38.43
C VAL A 830 -15.86 -9.53 39.74
N ARG A 831 -15.32 -10.12 40.80
CA ARG A 831 -15.90 -10.03 42.15
C ARG A 831 -15.14 -8.99 42.96
N ILE A 832 -15.80 -7.89 43.32
CA ILE A 832 -15.25 -6.83 44.17
C ILE A 832 -16.17 -6.66 45.37
N ASP A 833 -15.63 -6.77 46.58
CA ASP A 833 -16.36 -6.68 47.85
C ASP A 833 -17.55 -7.65 47.93
N GLY A 834 -17.38 -8.87 47.41
CA GLY A 834 -18.43 -9.90 47.39
C GLY A 834 -19.54 -9.68 46.34
N LYS A 835 -19.53 -8.56 45.60
CA LYS A 835 -20.49 -8.26 44.52
C LYS A 835 -19.89 -8.51 43.15
N GLN A 836 -20.71 -9.04 42.23
CA GLN A 836 -20.33 -9.16 40.83
C GLN A 836 -20.39 -7.79 40.15
N LYS A 837 -19.33 -7.44 39.42
CA LYS A 837 -19.22 -6.21 38.64
C LYS A 837 -18.56 -6.51 37.29
N TYR A 838 -18.71 -5.58 36.35
CA TYR A 838 -18.16 -5.68 35.00
C TYR A 838 -16.97 -4.74 34.82
N LEU A 839 -15.83 -5.27 34.39
CA LEU A 839 -14.62 -4.51 34.08
C LEU A 839 -14.34 -4.57 32.58
N HIS A 840 -14.22 -3.42 31.91
CA HIS A 840 -13.93 -3.42 30.47
C HIS A 840 -12.54 -4.00 30.20
N LYS A 841 -12.39 -4.80 29.13
CA LYS A 841 -11.13 -5.48 28.80
C LYS A 841 -9.99 -4.49 28.53
N SER A 842 -10.25 -3.36 27.88
CA SER A 842 -9.23 -2.30 27.69
C SER A 842 -8.79 -1.68 29.03
N THR A 843 -9.70 -1.53 29.99
CA THR A 843 -9.35 -1.03 31.34
C THR A 843 -8.49 -2.03 32.09
N ALA A 844 -8.74 -3.33 31.92
CA ALA A 844 -7.91 -4.38 32.50
C ALA A 844 -6.46 -4.33 31.96
N ILE A 845 -6.27 -4.15 30.64
CA ILE A 845 -4.94 -3.96 30.04
C ILE A 845 -4.22 -2.77 30.67
N TRP A 846 -4.90 -1.64 30.80
CA TRP A 846 -4.32 -0.43 31.38
C TRP A 846 -3.77 -0.71 32.78
N TYR A 847 -4.54 -1.39 33.64
CA TYR A 847 -4.09 -1.80 34.97
C TYR A 847 -2.89 -2.76 34.97
N LEU A 848 -2.79 -3.66 34.00
CA LEU A 848 -1.70 -4.65 33.92
C LEU A 848 -0.42 -4.07 33.33
N THR A 849 -0.55 -3.08 32.45
CA THR A 849 0.59 -2.38 31.83
C THR A 849 1.24 -1.41 32.83
N ASP A 850 0.46 -0.67 33.60
CA ASP A 850 0.95 0.32 34.59
C ASP A 850 1.80 -0.30 35.73
N LYS A 851 1.67 -1.62 35.96
CA LYS A 851 2.50 -2.36 36.92
C LYS A 851 3.93 -2.64 36.42
N LYS A 852 4.21 -2.43 35.13
CA LYS A 852 5.52 -2.62 34.50
C LYS A 852 5.86 -1.38 33.63
N TYR A 853 6.52 -0.40 34.25
CA TYR A 853 7.15 0.82 33.71
C TYR A 853 6.31 2.11 33.55
N THR A 854 6.78 3.10 34.33
CA THR A 854 6.66 4.57 34.27
C THR A 854 5.34 5.28 34.60
N LEU A 855 5.51 6.30 35.45
CA LEU A 855 4.51 7.22 36.00
C LEU A 855 3.62 7.85 34.92
N SER A 856 2.31 7.86 35.15
CA SER A 856 1.37 8.72 34.42
C SER A 856 1.85 10.18 34.45
N SER A 857 1.80 10.88 33.33
CA SER A 857 2.18 12.30 33.17
C SER A 857 1.61 13.22 34.27
N ASP A 858 0.38 12.97 34.73
CA ASP A 858 -0.29 13.71 35.82
C ASP A 858 0.39 13.56 37.21
N ARG A 859 1.29 12.58 37.39
CA ARG A 859 2.10 12.42 38.62
C ARG A 859 3.45 13.13 38.55
N LEU A 860 4.02 13.34 37.36
CA LEU A 860 5.28 14.06 37.18
C LEU A 860 5.12 15.54 37.59
N THR A 861 4.00 16.16 37.23
CA THR A 861 3.68 17.55 37.57
C THR A 861 3.51 17.78 39.07
N ARG A 862 3.04 16.78 39.82
CA ARG A 862 2.86 16.88 41.28
C ARG A 862 4.12 16.59 42.09
N VAL A 863 5.09 15.90 41.48
CA VAL A 863 6.38 15.59 42.13
C VAL A 863 7.41 16.70 41.86
N MET A 864 7.29 17.46 40.76
CA MET A 864 8.11 18.66 40.53
C MET A 864 7.64 19.91 41.29
N ALA A 865 6.42 19.90 41.84
CA ALA A 865 5.86 21.02 42.63
C ALA A 865 6.00 20.81 44.15
N LYS A 866 7.11 20.20 44.61
CA LYS A 866 7.50 20.18 46.02
C LYS A 866 8.99 20.37 46.22
#